data_AF-A0A671F5N5-F1
#
_entry.id   AF-A0A671F5N5-F1
#
_cell.length_a   1.000
_cell.length_b   1.000
_cell.length_c   1.000
_cell.angle_alpha   90.00
_cell.angle_beta   90.00
_cell.angle_gamma   90.00
#
_symmetry.space_group_name_H-M   'P 1'
#
loop_
_entity.id
_entity.type
_entity.pdbx_description
1 polymer ?
#
loop_
_entity_poly.entity_id
_entity_poly.type
_entity_poly.pdbx_seq_one_letter_code
_entity_poly.pdbx_strand_id
1 'polypeptide(L)'
;MTSQEKIEEHPFVDIFNEDEAEKDFLLSKPVCFIVFGKPGVGKTTLAQQIAQARRCIRVEALTVLEEQIASETESGVMLQSMLVSGQSIPDELVTKLMLEKLNSLEVAHFGYIITEIPSLSEDAVTILQQMELIKNLALKPDIIINIKCRDFDLCQRVSGQRQHNATGHIYTRDQWDPEAIGNRRKRKREAQKEGKGEEEGEEEEEQEEEEAFIAEMQMVAEILQHLIQRPEDYLENVENMVKLYKDTVLPTLEEVMAEHNSQYLIELDGNKPPEELFTTVMDRLKYLNLRKAAILTKLQSAEEEMTEAMENDELFRTLASCKHIAPRYRWQRSRWGRTCPVSLKEGNINLGLPDFCVSFLGKIYCLSSEETLKKFLLNPRPYLLPPMPAPPFKVFVFGPQSSGKTTLSNLLADHYKGKVVDYAKLVQPRFDEALKTLIESTIAEATEAAIKSVKERLLKELEAKKQATSALRQLETEFEMSEYENFPSDKGLEEMPSSLDEDVLTLESQRENLLEDNEEEKMKCVIDQDAKIGQDDEKEISETSMIKRSQDISQDLKLASKKDSIEDSIEEVTADHPEVLSMIKETVKMTEDMNFEQPYEKHAEILEEVLEEVIEENKNRFSGAPKYGRWILDNCPIIKELWTVLVEKGITPDLVVCLSNTENNGKCLLNRLYLENKPEIDSKILERLLDELQKEKAKKEAARKAKEEALRLEEENQRILEAMNEKRKGKHRLI
;
A
#
# COMPACT_ATOMS: atom_id res chain seq x y z
N MET A 1 -49.71 8.56 51.72
CA MET A 1 -48.92 7.37 52.06
C MET A 1 -48.14 6.93 50.84
N THR A 2 -46.81 6.97 51.00
CA THR A 2 -45.78 6.23 50.25
C THR A 2 -45.71 6.44 48.73
N SER A 3 -45.26 7.62 48.29
CA SER A 3 -44.34 7.66 47.16
C SER A 3 -43.02 7.07 47.64
N GLN A 4 -42.59 5.97 47.06
CA GLN A 4 -41.27 5.39 47.31
C GLN A 4 -40.22 6.43 46.90
N GLU A 5 -39.62 7.10 47.88
CA GLU A 5 -38.37 7.82 47.70
C GLU A 5 -37.34 6.79 47.23
N LYS A 6 -36.94 6.88 45.96
CA LYS A 6 -35.79 6.15 45.45
C LYS A 6 -34.59 6.64 46.24
N ILE A 7 -34.08 5.81 47.13
CA ILE A 7 -32.83 6.03 47.84
C ILE A 7 -31.75 6.11 46.75
N GLU A 8 -31.16 7.29 46.56
CA GLU A 8 -30.00 7.46 45.69
C GLU A 8 -28.85 6.62 46.26
N GLU A 9 -28.44 5.59 45.52
CA GLU A 9 -27.46 4.61 46.02
C GLU A 9 -26.08 5.23 46.32
N HIS A 10 -25.76 6.43 45.83
CA HIS A 10 -24.52 7.15 46.16
C HIS A 10 -24.68 8.69 46.14
N PRO A 11 -24.90 9.38 47.27
CA PRO A 11 -25.15 10.83 47.32
C PRO A 11 -23.92 11.72 47.05
N PHE A 12 -22.74 11.12 46.82
CA PHE A 12 -21.48 11.81 46.53
C PHE A 12 -20.88 11.45 45.17
N VAL A 13 -21.56 10.62 44.38
CA VAL A 13 -21.14 10.35 42.99
C VAL A 13 -21.71 11.47 42.14
N ASP A 14 -20.84 12.11 41.36
CA ASP A 14 -21.25 13.15 40.42
C ASP A 14 -22.34 12.57 39.50
N ILE A 15 -23.48 13.24 39.40
CA ILE A 15 -24.62 12.82 38.57
C ILE A 15 -24.23 12.89 37.09
N PHE A 16 -23.17 13.65 36.78
CA PHE A 16 -22.62 13.81 35.44
C PHE A 16 -21.50 12.79 35.19
N ASN A 17 -21.80 11.78 34.39
CA ASN A 17 -20.79 10.90 33.83
C ASN A 17 -20.16 11.57 32.60
N GLU A 18 -18.89 12.00 32.71
CA GLU A 18 -18.16 12.66 31.62
C GLU A 18 -18.14 11.82 30.33
N ASP A 19 -18.01 10.50 30.45
CA ASP A 19 -17.98 9.59 29.30
C ASP A 19 -19.36 9.50 28.60
N GLU A 20 -20.46 9.64 29.35
CA GLU A 20 -21.81 9.73 28.76
C GLU A 20 -22.01 11.06 28.07
N ALA A 21 -21.58 12.17 28.68
CA ALA A 21 -21.65 13.49 28.07
C ALA A 21 -20.83 13.58 26.77
N GLU A 22 -19.63 12.99 26.75
CA GLU A 22 -18.82 12.87 25.53
C GLU A 22 -19.53 12.05 24.47
N LYS A 23 -20.10 10.89 24.85
CA LYS A 23 -20.83 10.04 23.91
C LYS A 23 -22.05 10.75 23.34
N ASP A 24 -22.82 11.45 24.16
CA ASP A 24 -23.95 12.25 23.74
C ASP A 24 -23.54 13.40 22.82
N PHE A 25 -22.36 13.99 23.05
CA PHE A 25 -21.80 14.98 22.14
C PHE A 25 -21.44 14.36 20.79
N LEU A 26 -20.72 13.24 20.78
CA LEU A 26 -20.28 12.56 19.57
C LEU A 26 -21.45 12.03 18.72
N LEU A 27 -22.53 11.60 19.35
CA LEU A 27 -23.77 11.18 18.69
C LEU A 27 -24.64 12.37 18.24
N SER A 28 -24.44 13.56 18.80
CA SER A 28 -25.24 14.72 18.44
C SER A 28 -24.89 15.24 17.04
N LYS A 29 -25.93 15.59 16.29
CA LYS A 29 -25.79 16.16 14.95
C LYS A 29 -25.15 17.55 15.02
N PRO A 30 -24.19 17.89 14.13
CA PRO A 30 -23.71 19.27 14.02
C PRO A 30 -24.80 20.19 13.44
N VAL A 31 -24.67 21.49 13.68
CA VAL A 31 -25.65 22.49 13.23
C VAL A 31 -25.45 22.80 11.75
N CYS A 32 -26.51 22.64 10.96
CA CYS A 32 -26.48 22.92 9.53
C CYS A 32 -27.36 24.14 9.17
N PHE A 33 -26.82 25.00 8.31
CA PHE A 33 -27.46 26.26 7.91
C PHE A 33 -27.74 26.28 6.41
N ILE A 34 -28.84 26.91 6.02
CA ILE A 34 -29.09 27.30 4.64
C ILE A 34 -29.49 28.78 4.60
N VAL A 35 -28.91 29.53 3.66
CA VAL A 35 -29.15 30.97 3.52
C VAL A 35 -29.85 31.25 2.20
N PHE A 36 -31.09 31.70 2.30
CA PHE A 36 -31.90 32.14 1.17
C PHE A 36 -31.95 33.67 1.06
N GLY A 37 -32.27 34.12 -0.15
CA GLY A 37 -32.42 35.53 -0.49
C GLY A 37 -32.18 35.75 -1.98
N LYS A 38 -32.45 36.96 -2.46
CA LYS A 38 -32.24 37.34 -3.86
C LYS A 38 -30.74 37.41 -4.23
N PRO A 39 -30.34 37.23 -5.49
CA PRO A 39 -28.95 37.42 -5.91
C PRO A 39 -28.47 38.85 -5.59
N GLY A 40 -27.22 39.00 -5.14
CA GLY A 40 -26.63 40.31 -4.81
C GLY A 40 -26.96 40.89 -3.41
N VAL A 41 -27.77 40.21 -2.58
CA VAL A 41 -28.16 40.74 -1.25
C VAL A 41 -27.05 40.65 -0.18
N GLY A 42 -25.97 39.89 -0.44
CA GLY A 42 -24.86 39.68 0.51
C GLY A 42 -24.89 38.35 1.28
N LYS A 43 -25.53 37.32 0.72
CA LYS A 43 -25.63 35.98 1.33
C LYS A 43 -24.26 35.36 1.62
N THR A 44 -23.35 35.42 0.66
CA THR A 44 -22.00 34.85 0.75
C THR A 44 -21.18 35.49 1.86
N THR A 45 -21.21 36.83 1.96
CA THR A 45 -20.54 37.57 3.03
C THR A 45 -21.05 37.19 4.42
N LEU A 46 -22.38 37.12 4.59
CA LEU A 46 -22.97 36.69 5.86
C LEU A 46 -22.63 35.24 6.18
N ALA A 47 -22.70 34.35 5.20
CA ALA A 47 -22.38 32.94 5.37
C ALA A 47 -20.91 32.72 5.75
N GLN A 48 -19.98 33.49 5.17
CA GLN A 48 -18.57 33.47 5.54
C GLN A 48 -18.35 33.87 7.00
N GLN A 49 -19.00 34.94 7.47
CA GLN A 49 -18.90 35.39 8.87
C GLN A 49 -19.49 34.34 9.83
N ILE A 50 -20.63 33.74 9.48
CA ILE A 50 -21.26 32.66 10.26
C ILE A 50 -20.35 31.42 10.30
N ALA A 51 -19.80 31.02 9.15
CA ALA A 51 -18.90 29.87 9.04
C ALA A 51 -17.67 30.02 9.94
N GLN A 52 -17.05 31.20 9.96
CA GLN A 52 -15.92 31.49 10.84
C GLN A 52 -16.31 31.46 12.33
N ALA A 53 -17.45 32.05 12.68
CA ALA A 53 -17.89 32.15 14.07
C ALA A 53 -18.38 30.82 14.66
N ARG A 54 -19.03 29.99 13.84
CA ARG A 54 -19.56 28.66 14.23
C ARG A 54 -18.63 27.50 13.88
N ARG A 55 -17.57 27.77 13.12
CA ARG A 55 -16.61 26.79 12.60
C ARG A 55 -17.30 25.64 11.85
N CYS A 56 -18.26 26.00 11.00
CA CYS A 56 -18.90 25.07 10.07
C CYS A 56 -18.28 25.21 8.67
N ILE A 57 -18.44 24.17 7.85
CA ILE A 57 -17.89 24.14 6.49
C ILE A 57 -18.79 24.94 5.56
N ARG A 58 -18.23 25.89 4.83
CA ARG A 58 -18.94 26.62 3.78
C ARG A 58 -18.92 25.78 2.51
N VAL A 59 -20.10 25.40 2.03
CA VAL A 59 -20.23 24.57 0.82
C VAL A 59 -20.79 25.44 -0.30
N GLU A 60 -19.89 25.90 -1.16
CA GLU A 60 -20.17 26.70 -2.36
C GLU A 60 -19.51 26.04 -3.58
N ALA A 61 -20.15 26.14 -4.74
CA ALA A 61 -19.71 25.51 -5.98
C ALA A 61 -18.27 25.87 -6.31
N LEU A 62 -17.94 27.17 -6.30
CA LEU A 62 -16.60 27.65 -6.66
C LEU A 62 -15.52 27.09 -5.73
N THR A 63 -15.75 27.10 -4.42
CA THR A 63 -14.80 26.53 -3.45
C THR A 63 -14.61 25.02 -3.62
N VAL A 64 -15.69 24.29 -3.90
CA VAL A 64 -15.61 22.84 -4.11
C VAL A 64 -14.87 22.52 -5.39
N LEU A 65 -15.11 23.27 -6.48
CA LEU A 65 -14.41 23.10 -7.75
C LEU A 65 -12.91 23.39 -7.62
N GLU A 66 -12.53 24.49 -6.96
CA GLU A 66 -11.13 24.84 -6.69
C GLU A 66 -10.42 23.77 -5.84
N GLU A 67 -11.08 23.26 -4.79
CA GLU A 67 -10.56 22.17 -3.96
C GLU A 67 -10.31 20.89 -4.78
N GLN A 68 -11.24 20.53 -5.68
CA GLN A 68 -11.09 19.34 -6.54
C GLN A 68 -9.95 19.48 -7.54
N ILE A 69 -9.81 20.66 -8.15
CA ILE A 69 -8.72 20.96 -9.09
C ILE A 69 -7.37 20.94 -8.35
N ALA A 70 -7.29 21.57 -7.18
CA ALA A 70 -6.06 21.61 -6.39
C ALA A 70 -5.65 20.24 -5.82
N SER A 71 -6.63 19.36 -5.57
CA SER A 71 -6.40 18.00 -5.10
C SER A 71 -6.10 17.00 -6.23
N GLU A 72 -6.10 17.46 -7.49
CA GLU A 72 -5.85 16.64 -8.69
C GLU A 72 -6.69 15.35 -8.75
N THR A 73 -7.95 15.41 -8.29
CA THR A 73 -8.85 14.26 -8.35
C THR A 73 -9.24 13.96 -9.80
N GLU A 74 -9.75 12.76 -10.09
CA GLU A 74 -10.24 12.42 -11.44
C GLU A 74 -11.26 13.44 -11.96
N SER A 75 -12.15 13.92 -11.08
CA SER A 75 -13.09 14.99 -11.38
C SER A 75 -12.39 16.34 -11.56
N GLY A 76 -11.38 16.66 -10.74
CA GLY A 76 -10.55 17.86 -10.86
C GLY A 76 -9.82 17.96 -12.20
N VAL A 77 -9.20 16.88 -12.66
CA VAL A 77 -8.52 16.81 -13.96
C VAL A 77 -9.51 16.98 -15.12
N MET A 78 -10.68 16.33 -15.03
CA MET A 78 -11.76 16.51 -16.00
C MET A 78 -12.23 17.96 -16.05
N LEU A 79 -12.49 18.59 -14.90
CA LEU A 79 -12.87 20.01 -14.78
C LEU A 79 -11.81 20.93 -15.38
N GLN A 80 -10.54 20.68 -15.06
CA GLN A 80 -9.43 21.47 -15.59
C GLN A 80 -9.35 21.36 -17.11
N SER A 81 -9.50 20.16 -17.68
CA SER A 81 -9.51 19.95 -19.13
C SER A 81 -10.68 20.69 -19.81
N MET A 82 -11.88 20.66 -19.22
CA MET A 82 -13.05 21.39 -19.72
C MET A 82 -12.81 22.90 -19.72
N LEU A 83 -12.32 23.44 -18.60
CA LEU A 83 -12.02 24.87 -18.46
C LEU A 83 -10.92 25.33 -19.43
N VAL A 84 -9.85 24.55 -19.60
CA VAL A 84 -8.77 24.84 -20.56
C VAL A 84 -9.28 24.78 -22.01
N SER A 85 -10.24 23.90 -22.31
CA SER A 85 -10.89 23.83 -23.62
C SER A 85 -11.91 24.96 -23.87
N GLY A 86 -12.18 25.81 -22.88
CA GLY A 86 -13.15 26.91 -22.94
C GLY A 86 -14.61 26.45 -22.83
N GLN A 87 -14.86 25.24 -22.34
CA GLN A 87 -16.21 24.71 -22.11
C GLN A 87 -16.74 25.14 -20.73
N SER A 88 -18.06 25.32 -20.63
CA SER A 88 -18.75 25.54 -19.36
C SER A 88 -18.92 24.23 -18.59
N ILE A 89 -18.88 24.31 -17.27
CA ILE A 89 -19.09 23.15 -16.39
C ILE A 89 -20.61 22.87 -16.34
N PRO A 90 -21.08 21.64 -16.60
CA PRO A 90 -22.50 21.30 -16.50
C PRO A 90 -23.04 21.40 -15.06
N ASP A 91 -24.25 21.92 -14.89
CA ASP A 91 -24.88 22.09 -13.57
C ASP A 91 -25.10 20.77 -12.81
N GLU A 92 -25.36 19.68 -13.53
CA GLU A 92 -25.44 18.32 -12.95
C GLU A 92 -24.14 17.94 -12.24
N LEU A 93 -22.99 18.26 -12.85
CA LEU A 93 -21.69 17.94 -12.29
C LEU A 93 -21.42 18.79 -11.05
N VAL A 94 -21.74 20.09 -11.10
CA VAL A 94 -21.62 20.99 -9.93
C VAL A 94 -22.49 20.49 -8.78
N THR A 95 -23.75 20.17 -9.04
CA THR A 95 -24.68 19.66 -8.03
C THR A 95 -24.18 18.36 -7.41
N LYS A 96 -23.67 17.43 -8.24
CA LYS A 96 -23.09 16.17 -7.77
C LYS A 96 -21.90 16.42 -6.84
N LEU A 97 -20.95 17.27 -7.22
CA LEU A 97 -19.77 17.58 -6.41
C LEU A 97 -20.15 18.28 -5.10
N MET A 98 -21.15 19.17 -5.12
CA MET A 98 -21.67 19.78 -3.88
C MET A 98 -22.31 18.74 -2.96
N LEU A 99 -23.09 17.80 -3.49
CA LEU A 99 -23.68 16.71 -2.71
C LEU A 99 -22.61 15.77 -2.13
N GLU A 100 -21.55 15.48 -2.88
CA GLU A 100 -20.39 14.72 -2.38
C GLU A 100 -19.70 15.46 -1.23
N LYS A 101 -19.49 16.78 -1.35
CA LYS A 101 -18.94 17.60 -0.26
C LYS A 101 -19.88 17.62 0.96
N LEU A 102 -21.19 17.70 0.78
CA LEU A 102 -22.16 17.66 1.88
C LEU A 102 -22.17 16.32 2.63
N ASN A 103 -21.87 15.22 1.92
CA ASN A 103 -21.73 13.89 2.50
C ASN A 103 -20.30 13.59 3.01
N SER A 104 -19.39 14.57 2.93
CA SER A 104 -18.01 14.40 3.40
C SER A 104 -17.91 14.23 4.92
N LEU A 105 -16.82 13.60 5.36
CA LEU A 105 -16.55 13.36 6.77
C LEU A 105 -16.38 14.67 7.56
N GLU A 106 -15.84 15.73 6.94
CA GLU A 106 -15.68 17.06 7.54
C GLU A 106 -17.04 17.64 7.96
N VAL A 107 -17.98 17.64 7.02
CA VAL A 107 -19.34 18.17 7.23
C VAL A 107 -20.08 17.36 8.29
N ALA A 108 -19.83 16.05 8.38
CA ALA A 108 -20.40 15.20 9.43
C ALA A 108 -19.96 15.59 10.86
N HIS A 109 -18.83 16.28 11.03
CA HIS A 109 -18.36 16.75 12.33
C HIS A 109 -18.63 18.24 12.58
N PHE A 110 -18.35 19.09 11.58
CA PHE A 110 -18.43 20.55 11.72
C PHE A 110 -19.79 21.13 11.30
N GLY A 111 -20.60 20.37 10.57
CA GLY A 111 -21.81 20.88 9.92
C GLY A 111 -21.47 21.74 8.71
N TYR A 112 -22.50 22.27 8.06
CA TYR A 112 -22.34 23.05 6.84
C TYR A 112 -23.15 24.36 6.84
N ILE A 113 -22.78 25.25 5.93
CA ILE A 113 -23.60 26.38 5.47
C ILE A 113 -23.62 26.42 3.94
N ILE A 114 -24.82 26.46 3.35
CA ILE A 114 -25.03 26.54 1.90
C ILE A 114 -25.74 27.85 1.55
N THR A 115 -25.34 28.48 0.45
CA THR A 115 -25.93 29.74 -0.06
C THR A 115 -26.44 29.65 -1.50
N GLU A 116 -26.03 28.64 -2.28
CA GLU A 116 -26.20 28.61 -3.73
C GLU A 116 -27.26 27.62 -4.23
N ILE A 117 -27.82 26.79 -3.36
CA ILE A 117 -28.90 25.87 -3.72
C ILE A 117 -30.23 26.47 -3.22
N PRO A 118 -31.23 26.68 -4.10
CA PRO A 118 -31.25 26.31 -5.51
C PRO A 118 -30.52 27.32 -6.42
N SER A 119 -29.90 26.82 -7.50
CA SER A 119 -29.38 27.66 -8.57
C SER A 119 -30.53 28.21 -9.43
N LEU A 120 -30.30 29.36 -10.09
CA LEU A 120 -31.29 29.93 -11.02
C LEU A 120 -31.31 29.22 -12.38
N SER A 121 -30.32 28.38 -12.66
CA SER A 121 -30.21 27.63 -13.91
C SER A 121 -31.10 26.39 -13.86
N GLU A 122 -31.89 26.18 -14.92
CA GLU A 122 -32.78 25.02 -15.07
C GLU A 122 -32.31 24.08 -16.20
N ASP A 123 -31.10 24.27 -16.72
CA ASP A 123 -30.62 23.61 -17.94
C ASP A 123 -30.57 22.07 -17.80
N ALA A 124 -30.41 21.57 -16.57
CA ALA A 124 -30.29 20.14 -16.31
C ALA A 124 -31.10 19.65 -15.10
N VAL A 125 -31.14 20.42 -14.00
CA VAL A 125 -31.86 20.04 -12.77
C VAL A 125 -32.86 21.13 -12.40
N THR A 126 -34.14 20.76 -12.34
CA THR A 126 -35.20 21.71 -11.94
C THR A 126 -35.06 22.13 -10.48
N ILE A 127 -35.49 23.34 -10.15
CA ILE A 127 -35.47 23.88 -8.78
C ILE A 127 -36.18 22.95 -7.78
N LEU A 128 -37.28 22.31 -8.19
CA LEU A 128 -38.01 21.34 -7.37
C LEU A 128 -37.14 20.12 -7.02
N GLN A 129 -36.42 19.57 -8.00
CA GLN A 129 -35.49 18.46 -7.76
C GLN A 129 -34.35 18.89 -6.85
N GLN A 130 -33.80 20.10 -7.03
CA GLN A 130 -32.77 20.63 -6.14
C GLN A 130 -33.26 20.75 -4.68
N MET A 131 -34.50 21.20 -4.47
CA MET A 131 -35.13 21.25 -3.15
C MET A 131 -35.39 19.87 -2.55
N GLU A 132 -35.82 18.91 -3.37
CA GLU A 132 -36.01 17.53 -2.93
C GLU A 132 -34.68 16.88 -2.49
N LEU A 133 -33.59 17.17 -3.19
CA LEU A 133 -32.24 16.76 -2.80
C LEU A 133 -31.88 17.29 -1.40
N ILE A 134 -32.16 18.57 -1.11
CA ILE A 134 -31.92 19.15 0.23
C ILE A 134 -32.77 18.46 1.29
N LYS A 135 -34.04 18.19 1.01
CA LYS A 135 -34.95 17.50 1.95
C LYS A 135 -34.48 16.08 2.28
N ASN A 136 -33.82 15.43 1.33
CA ASN A 136 -33.32 14.05 1.43
C ASN A 136 -31.85 13.93 1.89
N LEU A 137 -31.18 15.04 2.25
CA LEU A 137 -29.84 15.01 2.80
C LEU A 137 -29.79 14.22 4.12
N ALA A 138 -28.71 13.46 4.32
CA ALA A 138 -28.44 12.74 5.57
C ALA A 138 -28.40 13.71 6.77
N LEU A 139 -27.84 14.90 6.56
CA LEU A 139 -27.85 16.01 7.50
C LEU A 139 -28.78 17.09 6.96
N LYS A 140 -30.04 17.09 7.40
CA LYS A 140 -31.01 18.14 7.00
C LYS A 140 -30.58 19.52 7.51
N PRO A 141 -30.94 20.64 6.85
CA PRO A 141 -30.71 21.95 7.43
C PRO A 141 -31.51 22.10 8.74
N ASP A 142 -30.87 22.59 9.80
CA ASP A 142 -31.53 22.88 11.07
C ASP A 142 -32.08 24.30 11.09
N ILE A 143 -31.38 25.23 10.43
CA ILE A 143 -31.70 26.66 10.45
C ILE A 143 -31.76 27.19 9.03
N ILE A 144 -32.87 27.89 8.74
CA ILE A 144 -33.07 28.63 7.50
C ILE A 144 -32.92 30.11 7.81
N ILE A 145 -32.00 30.78 7.11
CA ILE A 145 -31.80 32.23 7.18
C ILE A 145 -32.32 32.83 5.88
N ASN A 146 -33.36 33.67 5.94
CA ASN A 146 -33.90 34.34 4.77
C ASN A 146 -33.60 35.84 4.84
N ILE A 147 -32.83 36.36 3.87
CA ILE A 147 -32.52 37.77 3.76
C ILE A 147 -33.52 38.45 2.82
N LYS A 148 -34.44 39.23 3.40
CA LYS A 148 -35.46 39.99 2.68
C LYS A 148 -34.91 41.36 2.30
N CYS A 149 -34.98 41.70 1.02
CA CYS A 149 -34.62 43.02 0.52
C CYS A 149 -35.63 43.45 -0.56
N ARG A 150 -35.98 44.73 -0.59
CA ARG A 150 -36.86 45.29 -1.62
C ARG A 150 -36.12 45.32 -2.95
N ASP A 151 -36.85 45.11 -4.05
CA ASP A 151 -36.24 45.02 -5.38
C ASP A 151 -35.50 46.31 -5.74
N PHE A 152 -36.12 47.46 -5.48
CA PHE A 152 -35.54 48.76 -5.79
C PHE A 152 -34.20 48.97 -5.08
N ASP A 153 -34.16 48.73 -3.77
CA ASP A 153 -32.94 48.89 -2.96
C ASP A 153 -31.85 47.90 -3.41
N LEU A 154 -32.24 46.67 -3.77
CA LEU A 154 -31.32 45.65 -4.26
C LEU A 154 -30.76 46.00 -5.65
N CYS A 155 -31.61 46.39 -6.60
CA CYS A 155 -31.19 46.77 -7.95
C CYS A 155 -30.22 47.95 -7.91
N GLN A 156 -30.51 48.97 -7.09
CA GLN A 156 -29.59 50.09 -6.89
C GLN A 156 -28.27 49.65 -6.29
N ARG A 157 -28.31 48.80 -5.25
CA ARG A 157 -27.11 48.28 -4.59
C ARG A 157 -26.19 47.55 -5.56
N VAL A 158 -26.72 46.60 -6.34
CA VAL A 158 -25.94 45.81 -7.29
C VAL A 158 -25.44 46.68 -8.44
N SER A 159 -26.28 47.57 -8.98
CA SER A 159 -25.86 48.49 -10.06
C SER A 159 -24.76 49.48 -9.66
N GLY A 160 -24.68 49.79 -8.36
CA GLY A 160 -23.66 50.65 -7.77
C GLY A 160 -22.36 49.94 -7.43
N GLN A 161 -22.29 48.61 -7.59
CA GLN A 161 -21.06 47.85 -7.32
C GLN A 161 -20.04 48.03 -8.45
N ARG A 162 -18.77 48.02 -8.07
CA ARG A 162 -17.64 48.04 -9.01
C ARG A 162 -16.63 46.98 -8.63
N GLN A 163 -16.02 46.34 -9.61
CA GLN A 163 -15.00 45.34 -9.40
C GLN A 163 -13.63 45.89 -9.81
N HIS A 164 -12.63 45.68 -8.96
CA HIS A 164 -11.25 45.99 -9.32
C HIS A 164 -10.73 44.98 -10.34
N ASN A 165 -10.15 45.45 -11.44
CA ASN A 165 -9.73 44.62 -12.57
C ASN A 165 -8.69 43.53 -12.23
N ALA A 166 -7.69 43.83 -11.40
CA ALA A 166 -6.60 42.90 -11.05
C ALA A 166 -6.92 42.01 -9.83
N THR A 167 -7.49 42.58 -8.77
CA THR A 167 -7.76 41.84 -7.51
C THR A 167 -9.11 41.16 -7.49
N GLY A 168 -10.03 41.56 -8.37
CA GLY A 168 -11.41 41.06 -8.36
C GLY A 168 -12.25 41.55 -7.17
N HIS A 169 -11.72 42.42 -6.32
CA HIS A 169 -12.44 42.91 -5.13
C HIS A 169 -13.64 43.78 -5.52
N ILE A 170 -14.78 43.57 -4.86
CA ILE A 170 -16.04 44.30 -5.12
C ILE A 170 -16.16 45.47 -4.15
N TYR A 171 -16.30 46.67 -4.68
CA TYR A 171 -16.53 47.91 -3.95
C TYR A 171 -18.00 48.30 -4.03
N THR A 172 -18.59 48.66 -2.89
CA THR A 172 -19.95 49.21 -2.85
C THR A 172 -19.94 50.68 -3.25
N ARG A 173 -21.10 51.21 -3.67
CA ARG A 173 -21.23 52.62 -4.06
C ARG A 173 -20.69 53.59 -3.00
N ASP A 174 -20.94 53.31 -1.73
CA ASP A 174 -20.50 54.15 -0.61
C ASP A 174 -18.97 54.18 -0.40
N GLN A 175 -18.21 53.32 -1.09
CA GLN A 175 -16.75 53.20 -0.96
C GLN A 175 -15.98 53.85 -2.12
N TRP A 176 -16.62 54.08 -3.27
CA TRP A 176 -15.94 54.62 -4.45
C TRP A 176 -16.59 55.88 -5.02
N ASP A 177 -17.89 56.10 -4.81
CA ASP A 177 -18.62 57.27 -5.32
C ASP A 177 -18.33 58.49 -4.41
N PRO A 178 -17.63 59.54 -4.90
CA PRO A 178 -17.29 60.70 -4.07
C PRO A 178 -18.52 61.40 -3.47
N GLU A 179 -19.64 61.40 -4.18
CA GLU A 179 -20.89 61.99 -3.69
C GLU A 179 -21.49 61.15 -2.55
N ALA A 180 -21.40 59.82 -2.65
CA ALA A 180 -21.89 58.92 -1.61
C ALA A 180 -21.04 59.02 -0.33
N ILE A 181 -19.71 59.10 -0.48
CA ILE A 181 -18.78 59.30 0.64
C ILE A 181 -19.05 60.64 1.33
N GLY A 182 -19.21 61.73 0.55
CA GLY A 182 -19.56 63.04 1.09
C GLY A 182 -20.90 63.06 1.85
N ASN A 183 -21.92 62.40 1.31
CA ASN A 183 -23.23 62.27 1.94
C ASN A 183 -23.18 61.42 3.23
N ARG A 184 -22.38 60.35 3.25
CA ARG A 184 -22.16 59.52 4.45
C ARG A 184 -21.52 60.34 5.58
N ARG A 185 -20.50 61.15 5.26
CA ARG A 185 -19.86 62.06 6.23
C ARG A 185 -20.86 63.08 6.78
N LYS A 186 -21.68 63.68 5.93
CA LYS A 186 -22.71 64.64 6.34
C LYS A 186 -23.70 64.01 7.33
N ARG A 187 -24.18 62.79 7.06
CA ARG A 187 -25.08 62.06 7.96
C ARG A 187 -24.43 61.71 9.30
N LYS A 188 -23.14 61.32 9.31
CA LYS A 188 -22.40 61.08 10.55
C LYS A 188 -22.29 62.35 11.41
N ARG A 189 -21.95 63.49 10.79
CA ARG A 189 -21.89 64.79 11.46
C ARG A 189 -23.24 65.23 12.02
N GLU A 190 -24.33 64.99 11.30
CA GLU A 190 -25.69 65.27 11.78
C GLU A 190 -26.08 64.35 12.96
N ALA A 191 -25.69 63.07 12.94
CA ALA A 191 -25.96 62.13 14.04
C ALA A 191 -25.11 62.40 15.30
N GLN A 192 -23.87 62.88 15.15
CA GLN A 192 -23.03 63.29 16.28
C GLN A 192 -23.56 64.57 16.95
N LYS A 193 -24.10 65.52 16.17
CA LYS A 193 -24.72 66.75 16.69
C LYS A 193 -26.00 66.53 17.50
N GLU A 194 -26.70 65.42 17.30
CA GLU A 194 -27.87 65.06 18.11
C GLU A 194 -27.51 64.31 19.42
N GLY A 195 -26.26 63.85 19.56
CA GLY A 195 -25.84 62.93 20.64
C GLY A 195 -24.89 63.50 21.70
N LYS A 196 -24.20 64.61 21.45
CA LYS A 196 -23.27 65.23 22.40
C LYS A 196 -23.59 66.71 22.58
N GLY A 197 -23.76 67.14 23.84
CA GLY A 197 -23.70 68.55 24.20
C GLY A 197 -22.25 69.01 24.16
N GLU A 198 -22.04 70.18 23.57
CA GLU A 198 -20.78 70.90 23.36
C GLU A 198 -19.70 70.61 24.44
N GLU A 199 -18.63 69.92 24.07
CA GLU A 199 -17.39 69.82 24.86
C GLU A 199 -16.18 70.20 23.98
N GLU A 200 -15.25 70.96 24.55
CA GLU A 200 -14.12 71.69 23.91
C GLU A 200 -13.02 70.82 23.25
N GLY A 201 -13.34 69.59 22.83
CA GLY A 201 -12.45 68.69 22.08
C GLY A 201 -12.84 68.50 20.60
N GLU A 202 -13.90 69.16 20.12
CA GLU A 202 -14.44 68.98 18.76
C GLU A 202 -13.49 69.45 17.65
N GLU A 203 -12.66 70.48 17.87
CA GLU A 203 -11.81 71.04 16.81
C GLU A 203 -10.63 70.14 16.41
N GLU A 204 -10.06 69.38 17.35
CA GLU A 204 -8.99 68.40 17.05
C GLU A 204 -9.57 67.14 16.38
N GLU A 205 -10.71 66.63 16.85
CA GLU A 205 -11.42 65.52 16.21
C GLU A 205 -11.88 65.88 14.78
N GLU A 206 -12.34 67.12 14.55
CA GLU A 206 -12.75 67.58 13.21
C GLU A 206 -11.58 67.67 12.22
N GLN A 207 -10.39 68.06 12.66
CA GLN A 207 -9.19 68.11 11.83
C GLN A 207 -8.71 66.70 11.47
N GLU A 208 -8.65 65.77 12.42
CA GLU A 208 -8.29 64.37 12.16
C GLU A 208 -9.28 63.70 11.18
N GLU A 209 -10.59 63.96 11.32
CA GLU A 209 -11.59 63.47 10.38
C GLU A 209 -11.44 64.05 8.97
N GLU A 210 -10.93 65.29 8.85
CA GLU A 210 -10.73 65.95 7.58
C GLU A 210 -9.47 65.46 6.85
N GLU A 211 -8.38 65.23 7.60
CA GLU A 211 -7.19 64.55 7.08
C GLU A 211 -7.52 63.12 6.63
N ALA A 212 -8.29 62.36 7.42
CA ALA A 212 -8.74 61.02 7.06
C ALA A 212 -9.60 61.02 5.78
N PHE A 213 -10.45 62.02 5.60
CA PHE A 213 -11.27 62.17 4.39
C PHE A 213 -10.44 62.49 3.15
N ILE A 214 -9.42 63.36 3.27
CA ILE A 214 -8.51 63.66 2.17
C ILE A 214 -7.73 62.41 1.77
N ALA A 215 -7.26 61.63 2.75
CA ALA A 215 -6.59 60.36 2.51
C ALA A 215 -7.53 59.33 1.83
N GLU A 216 -8.79 59.21 2.28
CA GLU A 216 -9.79 58.34 1.66
C GLU A 216 -10.09 58.76 0.22
N MET A 217 -10.23 60.07 -0.06
CA MET A 217 -10.43 60.57 -1.42
C MET A 217 -9.23 60.32 -2.34
N GLN A 218 -8.00 60.46 -1.82
CA GLN A 218 -6.79 60.15 -2.59
C GLN A 218 -6.74 58.66 -2.96
N MET A 219 -7.01 57.78 -2.00
CA MET A 219 -7.09 56.33 -2.25
C MET A 219 -8.19 55.99 -3.26
N VAL A 220 -9.37 56.60 -3.14
CA VAL A 220 -10.46 56.40 -4.10
C VAL A 220 -10.08 56.87 -5.50
N ALA A 221 -9.38 58.00 -5.65
CA ALA A 221 -8.93 58.49 -6.95
C ALA A 221 -7.95 57.53 -7.64
N GLU A 222 -7.08 56.87 -6.87
CA GLU A 222 -6.18 55.82 -7.37
C GLU A 222 -6.96 54.57 -7.77
N ILE A 223 -7.88 54.11 -6.93
CA ILE A 223 -8.67 52.89 -7.15
C ILE A 223 -9.63 53.05 -8.33
N LEU A 224 -10.23 54.23 -8.51
CA LEU A 224 -11.25 54.51 -9.54
C LEU A 224 -10.78 54.16 -10.97
N GLN A 225 -9.48 54.28 -11.26
CA GLN A 225 -8.93 53.95 -12.58
C GLN A 225 -8.96 52.45 -12.88
N HIS A 226 -9.06 51.62 -11.84
CA HIS A 226 -9.06 50.16 -11.91
C HIS A 226 -10.44 49.53 -11.70
N LEU A 227 -11.45 50.35 -11.38
CA LEU A 227 -12.81 49.92 -11.13
C LEU A 227 -13.60 49.77 -12.44
N ILE A 228 -14.17 48.58 -12.64
CA ILE A 228 -14.98 48.22 -13.80
C ILE A 228 -16.38 47.81 -13.33
N GLN A 229 -17.40 48.13 -14.11
CA GLN A 229 -18.75 47.59 -13.91
C GLN A 229 -18.93 46.33 -14.75
N ARG A 230 -19.37 45.23 -14.14
CA ARG A 230 -19.59 43.98 -14.88
C ARG A 230 -20.88 44.08 -15.70
N PRO A 231 -20.98 43.37 -16.84
CA PRO A 231 -22.22 43.33 -17.61
C PRO A 231 -23.44 42.86 -16.80
N GLU A 232 -23.24 41.96 -15.85
CA GLU A 232 -24.30 41.46 -14.96
C GLU A 232 -24.81 42.51 -13.97
N ASP A 233 -23.98 43.52 -13.65
CA ASP A 233 -24.33 44.59 -12.72
C ASP A 233 -25.10 45.74 -13.41
N TYR A 234 -25.40 45.64 -14.70
CA TYR A 234 -26.27 46.64 -15.34
C TYR A 234 -27.70 46.54 -14.80
N LEU A 235 -28.33 47.68 -14.54
CA LEU A 235 -29.64 47.76 -13.90
C LEU A 235 -30.70 46.88 -14.59
N GLU A 236 -30.73 46.87 -15.92
CA GLU A 236 -31.65 46.04 -16.71
C GLU A 236 -31.44 44.54 -16.47
N ASN A 237 -30.18 44.09 -16.41
CA ASN A 237 -29.82 42.70 -16.17
C ASN A 237 -30.15 42.28 -14.74
N VAL A 238 -29.88 43.16 -13.76
CA VAL A 238 -30.21 42.91 -12.36
C VAL A 238 -31.74 42.80 -12.17
N GLU A 239 -32.51 43.69 -12.79
CA GLU A 239 -33.97 43.61 -12.73
C GLU A 239 -34.50 42.31 -13.35
N ASN A 240 -33.94 41.87 -14.47
CA ASN A 240 -34.31 40.60 -15.10
C ASN A 240 -33.96 39.41 -14.21
N MET A 241 -32.78 39.41 -13.57
CA MET A 241 -32.37 38.38 -12.62
C MET A 241 -33.28 38.33 -11.38
N VAL A 242 -33.68 39.48 -10.85
CA VAL A 242 -34.59 39.57 -9.70
C VAL A 242 -35.99 39.07 -10.08
N LYS A 243 -36.47 39.38 -11.29
CA LYS A 243 -37.75 38.85 -11.82
C LYS A 243 -37.69 37.34 -11.96
N LEU A 244 -36.65 36.80 -12.60
CA LEU A 244 -36.47 35.36 -12.76
C LEU A 244 -36.49 34.64 -11.41
N TYR A 245 -35.73 35.13 -10.43
CA TYR A 245 -35.71 34.58 -9.07
C TYR A 245 -37.09 34.55 -8.40
N LYS A 246 -37.90 35.60 -8.61
CA LYS A 246 -39.25 35.69 -8.03
C LYS A 246 -40.23 34.71 -8.67
N ASP A 247 -40.10 34.49 -9.96
CA ASP A 247 -41.05 33.67 -10.71
C ASP A 247 -40.74 32.17 -10.57
N THR A 248 -39.45 31.81 -10.49
CA THR A 248 -39.02 30.40 -10.45
C THR A 248 -38.67 29.91 -9.05
N VAL A 249 -37.79 30.61 -8.34
CA VAL A 249 -37.20 30.14 -7.07
C VAL A 249 -38.10 30.47 -5.86
N LEU A 250 -38.59 31.71 -5.76
CA LEU A 250 -39.32 32.19 -4.58
C LEU A 250 -40.54 31.33 -4.19
N PRO A 251 -41.40 30.86 -5.12
CA PRO A 251 -42.57 30.05 -4.74
C PRO A 251 -42.16 28.74 -4.04
N THR A 252 -41.16 28.05 -4.58
CA THR A 252 -40.64 26.81 -3.99
C THR A 252 -39.98 27.04 -2.63
N LEU A 253 -39.30 28.17 -2.45
CA LEU A 253 -38.70 28.53 -1.16
C LEU A 253 -39.75 28.87 -0.11
N GLU A 254 -40.83 29.54 -0.49
CA GLU A 254 -41.94 29.86 0.41
C GLU A 254 -42.60 28.58 0.95
N GLU A 255 -42.77 27.56 0.10
CA GLU A 255 -43.25 26.23 0.53
C GLU A 255 -42.30 25.59 1.55
N VAL A 256 -41.00 25.56 1.25
CA VAL A 256 -39.98 24.99 2.16
C VAL A 256 -39.94 25.75 3.49
N MET A 257 -40.02 27.08 3.46
CA MET A 257 -40.04 27.91 4.66
C MET A 257 -41.32 27.71 5.48
N ALA A 258 -42.47 27.47 4.84
CA ALA A 258 -43.74 27.22 5.52
C ALA A 258 -43.78 25.84 6.20
N GLU A 259 -43.13 24.83 5.60
CA GLU A 259 -42.98 23.50 6.20
C GLU A 259 -41.98 23.48 7.38
N HIS A 260 -41.00 24.39 7.40
CA HIS A 260 -39.95 24.41 8.41
C HIS A 260 -40.43 24.95 9.77
N ASN A 261 -39.77 24.53 10.85
CA ASN A 261 -40.08 25.04 12.19
C ASN A 261 -39.74 26.54 12.29
N SER A 262 -40.72 27.34 12.69
CA SER A 262 -40.62 28.80 12.81
C SER A 262 -39.58 29.27 13.81
N GLN A 263 -39.25 28.47 14.83
CA GLN A 263 -38.19 28.80 15.81
C GLN A 263 -36.80 28.86 15.18
N TYR A 264 -36.58 28.06 14.14
CA TYR A 264 -35.31 27.94 13.44
C TYR A 264 -35.32 28.65 12.08
N LEU A 265 -36.36 29.45 11.82
CA LEU A 265 -36.44 30.35 10.66
C LEU A 265 -36.06 31.76 11.10
N ILE A 266 -34.98 32.30 10.53
CA ILE A 266 -34.47 33.63 10.83
C ILE A 266 -34.67 34.53 9.61
N GLU A 267 -35.59 35.47 9.73
CA GLU A 267 -35.80 36.50 8.72
C GLU A 267 -34.98 37.75 9.03
N LEU A 268 -34.24 38.24 8.05
CA LEU A 268 -33.34 39.38 8.16
C LEU A 268 -33.71 40.47 7.14
N ASP A 269 -33.48 41.72 7.52
CA ASP A 269 -33.62 42.86 6.61
C ASP A 269 -32.28 43.15 5.91
N GLY A 270 -32.21 42.81 4.63
CA GLY A 270 -31.02 42.98 3.80
C GLY A 270 -30.61 44.43 3.58
N ASN A 271 -31.38 45.45 4.00
CA ASN A 271 -30.98 46.85 3.93
C ASN A 271 -29.98 47.29 5.01
N LYS A 272 -29.79 46.46 6.03
CA LYS A 272 -28.84 46.71 7.12
C LYS A 272 -27.41 46.33 6.74
N PRO A 273 -26.39 46.92 7.38
CA PRO A 273 -25.00 46.52 7.15
C PRO A 273 -24.76 45.06 7.59
N PRO A 274 -23.77 44.37 6.98
CA PRO A 274 -23.52 42.95 7.22
C PRO A 274 -23.18 42.64 8.68
N GLU A 275 -22.51 43.56 9.38
CA GLU A 275 -22.16 43.43 10.80
C GLU A 275 -23.40 43.38 11.71
N GLU A 276 -24.41 44.22 11.44
CA GLU A 276 -25.67 44.22 12.19
C GLU A 276 -26.50 42.96 11.90
N LEU A 277 -26.48 42.50 10.64
CA LEU A 277 -27.11 41.23 10.27
C LEU A 277 -26.46 40.05 11.01
N PHE A 278 -25.14 40.01 11.03
CA PHE A 278 -24.37 38.98 11.72
C PHE A 278 -24.63 38.96 13.22
N THR A 279 -24.62 40.12 13.88
CA THR A 279 -24.92 40.23 15.32
C THR A 279 -26.35 39.75 15.62
N THR A 280 -27.32 40.16 14.81
CA THR A 280 -28.72 39.71 14.92
C THR A 280 -28.85 38.19 14.83
N VAL A 281 -28.17 37.57 13.85
CA VAL A 281 -28.14 36.10 13.71
C VAL A 281 -27.49 35.47 14.94
N MET A 282 -26.29 35.93 15.32
CA MET A 282 -25.55 35.35 16.43
C MET A 282 -26.32 35.44 17.75
N ASP A 283 -27.04 36.54 17.99
CA ASP A 283 -27.89 36.69 19.16
C ASP A 283 -29.05 35.70 19.16
N ARG A 284 -29.75 35.50 18.03
CA ARG A 284 -30.77 34.45 17.93
C ARG A 284 -30.19 33.06 18.16
N LEU A 285 -29.02 32.77 17.59
CA LEU A 285 -28.37 31.48 17.75
C LEU A 285 -27.87 31.22 19.18
N LYS A 286 -27.71 32.24 20.03
CA LYS A 286 -27.39 32.06 21.46
C LYS A 286 -28.57 31.47 22.23
N TYR A 287 -29.80 31.85 21.88
CA TYR A 287 -31.02 31.39 22.57
C TYR A 287 -31.47 29.99 22.17
N LEU A 288 -31.05 29.49 21.01
CA LEU A 288 -31.49 28.20 20.47
C LEU A 288 -30.79 26.97 21.09
N ASN A 289 -29.96 27.13 22.13
CA ASN A 289 -29.20 26.05 22.79
C ASN A 289 -28.46 25.10 21.82
N LEU A 290 -28.02 25.64 20.68
CA LEU A 290 -27.36 24.89 19.63
C LEU A 290 -25.93 24.58 20.03
N ARG A 291 -25.59 23.29 20.04
CA ARG A 291 -24.23 22.81 20.32
C ARG A 291 -23.27 23.30 19.22
N LYS A 292 -22.14 23.86 19.63
CA LYS A 292 -21.06 24.21 18.70
C LYS A 292 -20.24 22.95 18.37
N ALA A 293 -19.70 22.89 17.15
CA ALA A 293 -18.74 21.85 16.81
C ALA A 293 -17.52 21.95 17.72
N ALA A 294 -17.07 20.81 18.26
CA ALA A 294 -15.89 20.75 19.11
C ALA A 294 -14.64 20.84 18.25
N ILE A 295 -13.74 21.74 18.62
CA ILE A 295 -12.55 22.01 17.82
C ILE A 295 -11.37 21.25 18.38
N LEU A 296 -10.64 20.62 17.47
CA LEU A 296 -9.35 20.04 17.76
C LEU A 296 -8.29 21.14 17.83
N THR A 297 -7.53 21.15 18.93
CA THR A 297 -6.41 22.09 19.09
C THR A 297 -5.11 21.31 19.02
N LYS A 298 -4.21 21.70 18.10
CA LYS A 298 -2.86 21.14 18.03
C LYS A 298 -2.05 21.62 19.23
N LEU A 299 -1.53 20.69 20.03
CA LEU A 299 -0.83 20.99 21.28
C LEU A 299 0.65 21.34 21.11
N GLN A 300 1.15 21.43 19.87
CA GLN A 300 2.51 21.86 19.58
C GLN A 300 2.79 23.25 20.18
N SER A 301 3.78 23.32 21.07
CA SER A 301 4.39 24.55 21.58
C SER A 301 5.70 24.78 20.84
N ALA A 302 6.00 26.03 20.46
CA ALA A 302 7.31 26.41 19.92
C ALA A 302 8.39 26.53 21.02
N GLU A 303 7.99 26.44 22.29
CA GLU A 303 8.80 26.78 23.46
C GLU A 303 9.42 25.56 24.16
N GLU A 304 8.92 24.35 23.91
CA GLU A 304 9.41 23.12 24.56
C GLU A 304 9.82 22.09 23.49
N GLU A 305 11.11 21.76 23.44
CA GLU A 305 11.63 20.68 22.58
C GLU A 305 11.15 19.33 23.13
N MET A 306 10.03 18.84 22.62
CA MET A 306 9.56 17.50 22.93
C MET A 306 10.36 16.49 22.10
N THR A 307 11.20 15.69 22.76
CA THR A 307 11.97 14.65 22.09
C THR A 307 11.20 13.33 22.06
N GLU A 308 11.37 12.53 21.00
CA GLU A 308 10.70 11.23 20.87
C GLU A 308 11.02 10.25 22.01
N ALA A 309 12.19 10.43 22.64
CA ALA A 309 12.70 9.61 23.74
C ALA A 309 12.08 9.93 25.11
N MET A 310 11.22 10.95 25.23
CA MET A 310 10.57 11.27 26.50
C MET A 310 9.69 10.11 27.01
N GLU A 311 9.73 9.89 28.31
CA GLU A 311 8.83 8.94 28.98
C GLU A 311 7.38 9.41 28.84
N ASN A 312 6.46 8.45 28.69
CA ASN A 312 5.04 8.75 28.44
C ASN A 312 4.45 9.67 29.51
N ASP A 313 4.82 9.50 30.78
CA ASP A 313 4.29 10.29 31.88
C ASP A 313 4.77 11.74 31.86
N GLU A 314 6.01 11.97 31.43
CA GLU A 314 6.59 13.31 31.29
C GLU A 314 5.96 14.04 30.09
N LEU A 315 5.85 13.34 28.95
CA LEU A 315 5.18 13.86 27.75
C LEU A 315 3.74 14.30 28.03
N PHE A 316 2.95 13.50 28.75
CA PHE A 316 1.58 13.90 29.07
C PHE A 316 1.52 15.06 30.06
N ARG A 317 2.53 15.27 30.91
CA ARG A 317 2.57 16.42 31.83
C ARG A 317 2.82 17.72 31.08
N THR A 318 3.77 17.74 30.14
CA THR A 318 4.08 18.90 29.31
C THR A 318 2.91 19.24 28.39
N LEU A 319 2.36 18.25 27.67
CA LEU A 319 1.18 18.43 26.83
C LEU A 319 -0.05 18.89 27.62
N ALA A 320 -0.22 18.40 28.85
CA ALA A 320 -1.28 18.83 29.75
C ALA A 320 -1.04 20.21 30.38
N SER A 321 0.09 20.88 30.10
CA SER A 321 0.33 22.32 30.33
C SER A 321 0.18 23.22 29.08
N CYS A 322 0.07 22.62 27.88
CA CYS A 322 0.01 23.36 26.62
C CYS A 322 -1.40 23.91 26.30
N LYS A 323 -1.45 25.16 25.82
CA LYS A 323 -2.62 25.81 25.18
C LYS A 323 -3.96 25.53 25.88
N HIS A 324 -4.04 25.81 27.18
CA HIS A 324 -5.28 25.58 27.93
C HIS A 324 -6.41 26.51 27.54
N ILE A 325 -7.62 25.96 27.55
CA ILE A 325 -8.86 26.74 27.38
C ILE A 325 -9.03 27.75 28.54
N ALA A 326 -8.58 27.40 29.73
CA ALA A 326 -8.67 28.26 30.92
C ALA A 326 -7.45 28.08 31.84
N PRO A 327 -7.10 29.07 32.70
CA PRO A 327 -5.86 29.07 33.50
C PRO A 327 -5.66 27.87 34.45
N ARG A 328 -6.73 27.13 34.78
CA ARG A 328 -6.68 25.92 35.64
C ARG A 328 -7.13 24.65 34.93
N TYR A 329 -7.45 24.73 33.65
CA TYR A 329 -7.93 23.59 32.89
C TYR A 329 -6.74 22.82 32.33
N ARG A 330 -6.56 21.58 32.79
CA ARG A 330 -5.51 20.70 32.26
C ARG A 330 -6.14 19.61 31.39
N TRP A 331 -5.48 19.30 30.30
CA TRP A 331 -5.90 18.22 29.43
C TRP A 331 -5.71 16.87 30.11
N GLN A 332 -6.67 15.98 29.96
CA GLN A 332 -6.64 14.64 30.52
C GLN A 332 -6.06 13.63 29.51
N ARG A 333 -5.60 12.48 30.01
CA ARG A 333 -5.11 11.40 29.15
C ARG A 333 -6.28 10.67 28.52
N SER A 334 -6.22 10.43 27.21
CA SER A 334 -7.23 9.60 26.54
C SER A 334 -7.07 8.12 26.89
N ARG A 335 -8.09 7.31 26.60
CA ARG A 335 -8.08 5.85 26.79
C ARG A 335 -7.01 5.14 25.96
N TRP A 336 -6.55 5.76 24.88
CA TRP A 336 -5.54 5.23 23.97
C TRP A 336 -4.11 5.59 24.41
N GLY A 337 -3.94 6.47 25.39
CA GLY A 337 -2.62 6.91 25.84
C GLY A 337 -1.80 7.47 24.68
N ARG A 338 -0.59 6.91 24.46
CA ARG A 338 0.28 7.29 23.34
C ARG A 338 -0.04 6.55 22.04
N THR A 339 -0.93 5.56 22.04
CA THR A 339 -1.27 4.83 20.80
C THR A 339 -2.17 5.65 19.90
N CYS A 340 -1.92 5.60 18.59
CA CYS A 340 -2.69 6.33 17.60
C CYS A 340 -4.06 5.68 17.38
N PRO A 341 -5.19 6.33 17.72
CA PRO A 341 -6.53 5.76 17.54
C PRO A 341 -6.89 5.51 16.06
N VAL A 342 -6.35 6.33 15.14
CA VAL A 342 -6.60 6.20 13.70
C VAL A 342 -5.93 4.95 13.14
N SER A 343 -4.64 4.77 13.40
CA SER A 343 -3.90 3.55 13.00
C SER A 343 -4.50 2.31 13.65
N LEU A 344 -4.95 2.42 14.90
CA LEU A 344 -5.55 1.31 15.63
C LEU A 344 -6.94 0.92 15.07
N LYS A 345 -7.69 1.88 14.51
CA LYS A 345 -8.92 1.59 13.74
C LYS A 345 -8.64 0.84 12.45
N GLU A 346 -7.52 1.16 11.80
CA GLU A 346 -7.03 0.43 10.62
C GLU A 346 -6.45 -0.93 11.00
N GLY A 347 -6.14 -1.19 12.27
CA GLY A 347 -5.65 -2.47 12.79
C GLY A 347 -4.13 -2.57 12.93
N ASN A 348 -3.45 -1.44 13.11
CA ASN A 348 -2.02 -1.35 13.39
C ASN A 348 -1.75 -0.59 14.70
N ILE A 349 -0.80 -1.05 15.50
CA ILE A 349 -0.39 -0.40 16.75
C ILE A 349 0.80 0.49 16.47
N ASN A 350 0.54 1.75 16.12
CA ASN A 350 1.58 2.75 15.95
C ASN A 350 1.56 3.71 17.15
N LEU A 351 2.74 3.97 17.71
CA LEU A 351 2.90 4.98 18.74
C LEU A 351 2.80 6.37 18.11
N GLY A 352 2.10 7.26 18.81
CA GLY A 352 1.98 8.66 18.42
C GLY A 352 3.25 9.44 18.72
N LEU A 353 3.55 10.37 17.83
CA LEU A 353 4.65 11.32 17.95
C LEU A 353 4.18 12.57 18.72
N PRO A 354 5.08 13.20 19.49
CA PRO A 354 4.74 14.40 20.27
C PRO A 354 4.24 15.55 19.39
N ASP A 355 4.83 15.72 18.20
CA ASP A 355 4.49 16.80 17.26
C ASP A 355 3.06 16.72 16.72
N PHE A 356 2.49 15.51 16.65
CA PHE A 356 1.16 15.26 16.12
C PHE A 356 0.10 15.09 17.22
N CYS A 357 0.37 15.60 18.43
CA CYS A 357 -0.57 15.55 19.53
C CYS A 357 -1.68 16.62 19.41
N VAL A 358 -2.93 16.18 19.61
CA VAL A 358 -4.11 17.03 19.56
C VAL A 358 -4.97 16.87 20.81
N SER A 359 -5.59 17.95 21.24
CA SER A 359 -6.61 17.92 22.28
C SER A 359 -8.01 17.93 21.67
N PHE A 360 -8.89 17.05 22.16
CA PHE A 360 -10.30 17.01 21.77
C PHE A 360 -11.17 16.58 22.97
N LEU A 361 -12.27 17.30 23.21
CA LEU A 361 -13.19 17.09 24.35
C LEU A 361 -12.49 16.95 25.72
N GLY A 362 -11.40 17.69 25.94
CA GLY A 362 -10.68 17.63 27.21
C GLY A 362 -9.63 16.53 27.32
N LYS A 363 -9.46 15.69 26.29
CA LYS A 363 -8.52 14.57 26.26
C LYS A 363 -7.40 14.79 25.23
N ILE A 364 -6.22 14.26 25.52
CA ILE A 364 -5.02 14.27 24.65
C ILE A 364 -5.00 13.01 23.78
N TYR A 365 -4.83 13.20 22.49
CA TYR A 365 -4.67 12.14 21.49
C TYR A 365 -3.33 12.31 20.78
N CYS A 366 -2.50 11.26 20.84
CA CYS A 366 -1.22 11.21 20.13
C CYS A 366 -1.41 10.50 18.78
N LEU A 367 -0.95 11.10 17.68
CA LEU A 367 -1.09 10.55 16.34
C LEU A 367 0.28 10.20 15.75
N SER A 368 0.33 9.20 14.89
CA SER A 368 1.59 8.60 14.41
C SER A 368 2.20 9.35 13.22
N SER A 369 1.36 9.94 12.36
CA SER A 369 1.80 10.66 11.15
C SER A 369 0.92 11.87 10.85
N GLU A 370 1.41 12.76 9.97
CA GLU A 370 0.63 13.91 9.49
C GLU A 370 -0.68 13.47 8.78
N GLU A 371 -0.66 12.33 8.07
CA GLU A 371 -1.86 11.79 7.43
C GLU A 371 -2.91 11.37 8.47
N THR A 372 -2.50 10.69 9.53
CA THR A 372 -3.41 10.31 10.62
C THR A 372 -3.93 11.53 11.36
N LEU A 373 -3.11 12.58 11.49
CA LEU A 373 -3.51 13.89 11.99
C LEU A 373 -4.58 14.54 11.12
N LYS A 374 -4.37 14.59 9.80
CA LYS A 374 -5.38 15.10 8.86
C LYS A 374 -6.69 14.32 9.01
N LYS A 375 -6.67 12.99 8.92
CA LYS A 375 -7.87 12.14 9.09
C LYS A 375 -8.63 12.42 10.39
N PHE A 376 -7.92 12.56 11.51
CA PHE A 376 -8.54 12.83 12.81
C PHE A 376 -9.08 14.26 12.94
N LEU A 377 -8.41 15.25 12.33
CA LEU A 377 -8.87 16.64 12.27
C LEU A 377 -10.14 16.79 11.41
N LEU A 378 -10.25 16.03 10.33
CA LEU A 378 -11.43 16.01 9.47
C LEU A 378 -12.66 15.52 10.24
N ASN A 379 -12.54 14.34 10.87
CA ASN A 379 -13.63 13.80 11.67
C ASN A 379 -13.13 12.83 12.76
N PRO A 380 -13.17 13.24 14.04
CA PRO A 380 -12.74 12.36 15.15
C PRO A 380 -13.81 11.33 15.53
N ARG A 381 -15.10 11.53 15.16
CA ARG A 381 -16.23 10.71 15.62
C ARG A 381 -16.11 9.22 15.29
N PRO A 382 -15.69 8.79 14.08
CA PRO A 382 -15.58 7.37 13.73
C PRO A 382 -14.58 6.58 14.58
N TYR A 383 -13.62 7.27 15.19
CA TYR A 383 -12.58 6.67 16.03
C TYR A 383 -12.98 6.62 17.50
N LEU A 384 -13.88 7.51 17.92
CA LEU A 384 -14.30 7.63 19.32
C LEU A 384 -15.65 6.95 19.60
N LEU A 385 -16.46 6.73 18.56
CA LEU A 385 -17.74 6.03 18.68
C LEU A 385 -17.58 4.50 18.54
N PRO A 386 -18.47 3.71 19.17
CA PRO A 386 -18.48 2.27 19.04
C PRO A 386 -18.79 1.81 17.59
N PRO A 387 -18.14 0.75 17.06
CA PRO A 387 -17.10 -0.04 17.72
C PRO A 387 -15.78 0.73 17.78
N MET A 388 -15.33 0.98 19.02
CA MET A 388 -14.10 1.70 19.29
C MET A 388 -12.93 0.89 18.72
N PRO A 389 -11.88 1.55 18.22
CA PRO A 389 -10.70 0.86 17.77
C PRO A 389 -10.13 0.11 18.97
N ALA A 390 -10.05 -1.21 18.82
CA ALA A 390 -9.47 -2.14 19.77
C ALA A 390 -8.13 -2.63 19.20
N PRO A 391 -7.14 -2.92 20.05
CA PRO A 391 -5.84 -3.38 19.57
C PRO A 391 -6.03 -4.56 18.62
N PRO A 392 -5.36 -4.54 17.45
CA PRO A 392 -5.40 -5.64 16.51
C PRO A 392 -4.97 -6.94 17.18
N PHE A 393 -5.54 -8.04 16.70
CA PHE A 393 -5.22 -9.38 17.17
C PHE A 393 -4.36 -10.06 16.12
N LYS A 394 -3.06 -9.75 16.08
CA LYS A 394 -2.05 -10.50 15.31
C LYS A 394 -1.31 -11.42 16.26
N VAL A 395 -1.58 -12.71 16.19
CA VAL A 395 -1.05 -13.66 17.19
C VAL A 395 -0.26 -14.75 16.51
N PHE A 396 0.95 -15.01 17.01
CA PHE A 396 1.70 -16.20 16.63
C PHE A 396 1.57 -17.23 17.75
N VAL A 397 1.18 -18.46 17.38
CA VAL A 397 1.01 -19.55 18.33
C VAL A 397 2.11 -20.59 18.13
N PHE A 398 2.93 -20.79 19.16
CA PHE A 398 4.07 -21.71 19.18
C PHE A 398 3.94 -22.80 20.24
N GLY A 399 4.75 -23.84 20.07
CA GLY A 399 4.83 -24.96 20.99
C GLY A 399 5.10 -26.29 20.29
N PRO A 400 5.22 -27.40 21.03
CA PRO A 400 5.50 -28.73 20.49
C PRO A 400 4.28 -29.36 19.80
N GLN A 401 4.48 -30.40 18.99
CA GLN A 401 3.40 -31.15 18.35
C GLN A 401 2.46 -31.77 19.40
N SER A 402 1.16 -31.87 19.06
CA SER A 402 0.09 -32.43 19.93
C SER A 402 -0.17 -31.66 21.25
N SER A 403 0.32 -30.42 21.36
CA SER A 403 0.03 -29.51 22.49
C SER A 403 -1.34 -28.83 22.40
N GLY A 404 -2.04 -28.94 21.28
CA GLY A 404 -3.36 -28.34 21.07
C GLY A 404 -3.33 -26.92 20.51
N LYS A 405 -2.20 -26.49 19.93
CA LYS A 405 -2.03 -25.16 19.31
C LYS A 405 -3.14 -24.82 18.32
N THR A 406 -3.39 -25.70 17.35
CA THR A 406 -4.44 -25.48 16.34
C THR A 406 -5.83 -25.33 16.96
N THR A 407 -6.14 -26.10 18.01
CA THR A 407 -7.41 -25.97 18.74
C THR A 407 -7.50 -24.61 19.45
N LEU A 408 -6.42 -24.17 20.11
CA LEU A 408 -6.34 -22.87 20.76
C LEU A 408 -6.43 -21.72 19.74
N SER A 409 -5.73 -21.82 18.61
CA SER A 409 -5.80 -20.87 17.50
C SER A 409 -7.23 -20.72 16.98
N ASN A 410 -7.95 -21.82 16.79
CA ASN A 410 -9.36 -21.78 16.34
C ASN A 410 -10.28 -21.13 17.40
N LEU A 411 -10.13 -21.50 18.68
CA LEU A 411 -10.92 -20.89 19.77
C LEU A 411 -10.66 -19.39 19.91
N LEU A 412 -9.40 -18.95 19.75
CA LEU A 412 -9.04 -17.54 19.73
C LEU A 412 -9.61 -16.83 18.50
N ALA A 413 -9.58 -17.46 17.33
CA ALA A 413 -10.15 -16.90 16.11
C ALA A 413 -11.67 -16.70 16.25
N ASP A 414 -12.39 -17.64 16.86
CA ASP A 414 -13.83 -17.52 17.09
C ASP A 414 -14.15 -16.36 18.06
N HIS A 415 -13.39 -16.24 19.16
CA HIS A 415 -13.63 -15.22 20.17
C HIS A 415 -13.31 -13.80 19.66
N TYR A 416 -12.20 -13.64 18.95
CA TYR A 416 -11.75 -12.33 18.43
C TYR A 416 -12.20 -12.05 16.99
N LYS A 417 -13.01 -12.94 16.39
CA LYS A 417 -13.47 -12.87 15.00
C LYS A 417 -12.29 -12.73 14.01
N GLY A 418 -11.25 -13.54 14.20
CA GLY A 418 -10.03 -13.58 13.38
C GLY A 418 -10.02 -14.71 12.36
N LYS A 419 -9.00 -14.78 11.50
CA LYS A 419 -8.74 -15.91 10.58
C LYS A 419 -7.48 -16.65 11.02
N VAL A 420 -7.53 -17.97 11.08
CA VAL A 420 -6.33 -18.79 11.33
C VAL A 420 -5.63 -19.04 10.00
N VAL A 421 -4.35 -18.70 9.96
CA VAL A 421 -3.44 -18.95 8.83
C VAL A 421 -2.50 -20.05 9.27
N ASP A 422 -2.65 -21.24 8.69
CA ASP A 422 -1.79 -22.39 8.98
C ASP A 422 -0.58 -22.36 8.04
N TYR A 423 0.58 -22.03 8.58
CA TYR A 423 1.82 -21.86 7.81
C TYR A 423 2.16 -23.13 7.00
N ALA A 424 2.00 -24.30 7.62
CA ALA A 424 2.34 -25.58 6.98
C ALA A 424 1.39 -25.94 5.83
N LYS A 425 0.14 -25.47 5.84
CA LYS A 425 -0.83 -25.79 4.78
C LYS A 425 -0.87 -24.76 3.65
N LEU A 426 -0.51 -23.51 3.93
CA LEU A 426 -0.65 -22.42 2.95
C LEU A 426 0.70 -21.98 2.39
N VAL A 427 1.74 -21.89 3.22
CA VAL A 427 3.05 -21.34 2.82
C VAL A 427 3.97 -22.44 2.28
N GLN A 428 4.03 -23.60 2.93
CA GLN A 428 4.88 -24.72 2.48
C GLN A 428 4.57 -25.20 1.05
N PRO A 429 3.31 -25.48 0.63
CA PRO A 429 3.07 -25.98 -0.72
C PRO A 429 3.38 -24.93 -1.80
N ARG A 430 3.07 -23.64 -1.54
CA ARG A 430 3.43 -22.54 -2.46
C ARG A 430 4.95 -22.40 -2.59
N PHE A 431 5.67 -22.62 -1.50
CA PHE A 431 7.13 -22.63 -1.50
C PHE A 431 7.70 -23.83 -2.28
N ASP A 432 7.14 -25.03 -2.08
CA ASP A 432 7.55 -26.24 -2.80
C ASP A 432 7.26 -26.11 -4.31
N GLU A 433 6.17 -25.46 -4.70
CA GLU A 433 5.88 -25.12 -6.09
C GLU A 433 6.88 -24.11 -6.66
N ALA A 434 7.21 -23.05 -5.91
CA ALA A 434 8.22 -22.07 -6.31
C ALA A 434 9.64 -22.69 -6.42
N LEU A 435 9.96 -23.67 -5.58
CA LEU A 435 11.20 -24.44 -5.69
C LEU A 435 11.22 -25.27 -6.97
N LYS A 436 10.10 -25.92 -7.32
CA LYS A 436 10.02 -26.71 -8.56
C LYS A 436 10.20 -25.85 -9.80
N THR A 437 9.55 -24.69 -9.87
CA THR A 437 9.69 -23.77 -11.01
C THR A 437 11.12 -23.23 -11.12
N LEU A 438 11.78 -22.95 -9.99
CA LEU A 438 13.19 -22.58 -9.98
C LEU A 438 14.06 -23.72 -10.53
N ILE A 439 13.86 -24.94 -10.05
CA ILE A 439 14.59 -26.12 -10.53
C ILE A 439 14.38 -26.30 -12.03
N GLU A 440 13.15 -26.17 -12.54
CA GLU A 440 12.86 -26.24 -13.97
C GLU A 440 13.58 -25.17 -14.79
N SER A 441 13.61 -23.92 -14.30
CA SER A 441 14.33 -22.81 -14.97
C SER A 441 15.86 -23.01 -14.97
N THR A 442 16.44 -23.44 -13.84
CA THR A 442 17.88 -23.74 -13.74
C THR A 442 18.27 -24.93 -14.61
N ILE A 443 17.39 -25.93 -14.73
CA ILE A 443 17.58 -27.04 -15.68
C ILE A 443 17.58 -26.50 -17.11
N ALA A 444 16.65 -25.63 -17.49
CA ALA A 444 16.61 -25.04 -18.83
C ALA A 444 17.90 -24.24 -19.13
N GLU A 445 18.32 -23.34 -18.24
CA GLU A 445 19.56 -22.59 -18.39
C GLU A 445 20.80 -23.49 -18.44
N ALA A 446 20.87 -24.53 -17.58
CA ALA A 446 21.95 -25.50 -17.59
C ALA A 446 21.96 -26.34 -18.87
N THR A 447 20.80 -26.69 -19.43
CA THR A 447 20.70 -27.40 -20.71
C THR A 447 21.25 -26.55 -21.85
N GLU A 448 20.93 -25.25 -21.90
CA GLU A 448 21.42 -24.33 -22.91
C GLU A 448 22.94 -24.10 -22.78
N ALA A 449 23.42 -23.89 -21.56
CA ALA A 449 24.85 -23.75 -21.27
C ALA A 449 25.63 -25.03 -21.62
N ALA A 450 25.08 -26.22 -21.31
CA ALA A 450 25.69 -27.50 -21.65
C ALA A 450 25.72 -27.75 -23.15
N ILE A 451 24.63 -27.46 -23.88
CA ILE A 451 24.58 -27.56 -25.34
C ILE A 451 25.64 -26.63 -25.97
N LYS A 452 25.78 -25.40 -25.48
CA LYS A 452 26.80 -24.46 -25.96
C LYS A 452 28.21 -24.96 -25.69
N SER A 453 28.49 -25.44 -24.47
CA SER A 453 29.81 -25.97 -24.10
C SER A 453 30.20 -27.21 -24.90
N VAL A 454 29.25 -28.11 -25.19
CA VAL A 454 29.50 -29.33 -25.98
C VAL A 454 29.72 -28.97 -27.45
N LYS A 455 28.93 -28.04 -28.01
CA LYS A 455 29.15 -27.52 -29.38
C LYS A 455 30.54 -26.89 -29.53
N GLU A 456 30.97 -26.05 -28.59
CA GLU A 456 32.31 -25.45 -28.61
C GLU A 456 33.44 -26.48 -28.51
N ARG A 457 33.26 -27.54 -27.71
CA ARG A 457 34.27 -28.61 -27.59
C ARG A 457 34.36 -29.44 -28.86
N LEU A 458 33.23 -29.83 -29.46
CA LEU A 458 33.20 -30.56 -30.72
C LEU A 458 33.83 -29.76 -31.87
N LEU A 459 33.60 -28.44 -31.92
CA LEU A 459 34.26 -27.56 -32.87
C LEU A 459 35.79 -27.53 -32.67
N LYS A 460 36.26 -27.41 -31.42
CA LYS A 460 37.71 -27.47 -31.11
C LYS A 460 38.34 -28.82 -31.45
N GLU A 461 37.63 -29.93 -31.22
CA GLU A 461 38.13 -31.25 -31.60
C GLU A 461 38.18 -31.43 -33.13
N LEU A 462 37.22 -30.89 -33.86
CA LEU A 462 37.24 -30.88 -35.33
C LEU A 462 38.39 -30.02 -35.86
N GLU A 463 38.64 -28.85 -35.27
CA GLU A 463 39.80 -28.00 -35.59
C GLU A 463 41.13 -28.69 -35.25
N ALA A 464 41.23 -29.34 -34.10
CA ALA A 464 42.42 -30.10 -33.70
C ALA A 464 42.64 -31.31 -34.61
N LYS A 465 41.58 -32.01 -35.04
CA LYS A 465 41.66 -33.08 -36.04
C LYS A 465 42.06 -32.55 -37.42
N LYS A 466 41.57 -31.37 -37.84
CA LYS A 466 42.02 -30.68 -39.06
C LYS A 466 43.51 -30.30 -38.97
N GLN A 467 43.96 -29.79 -37.84
CA GLN A 467 45.37 -29.44 -37.60
C GLN A 467 46.28 -30.68 -37.54
N ALA A 468 45.87 -31.72 -36.84
CA ALA A 468 46.60 -32.98 -36.76
C ALA A 468 46.67 -33.71 -38.12
N THR A 469 45.60 -33.68 -38.92
CA THR A 469 45.64 -34.22 -40.29
C THR A 469 46.47 -33.37 -41.23
N SER A 470 46.52 -32.04 -41.05
CA SER A 470 47.47 -31.19 -41.77
C SER A 470 48.93 -31.42 -41.35
N ALA A 471 49.20 -31.66 -40.06
CA ALA A 471 50.53 -31.95 -39.53
C ALA A 471 51.01 -33.36 -39.91
N LEU A 472 50.12 -34.36 -39.94
CA LEU A 472 50.42 -35.68 -40.47
C LEU A 472 50.68 -35.65 -41.98
N ARG A 473 49.96 -34.81 -42.76
CA ARG A 473 50.29 -34.58 -44.18
C ARG A 473 51.66 -33.93 -44.36
N GLN A 474 52.06 -33.03 -43.45
CA GLN A 474 53.39 -32.41 -43.45
C GLN A 474 54.49 -33.41 -43.07
N LEU A 475 54.22 -34.28 -42.07
CA LEU A 475 55.11 -35.37 -41.69
C LEU A 475 55.21 -36.47 -42.74
N GLU A 476 54.14 -36.79 -43.49
CA GLU A 476 54.19 -37.73 -44.63
C GLU A 476 55.06 -37.18 -45.77
N THR A 477 55.05 -35.86 -46.01
CA THR A 477 56.00 -35.23 -46.95
C THR A 477 57.45 -35.18 -46.43
N GLU A 478 57.67 -35.33 -45.12
CA GLU A 478 59.01 -35.38 -44.50
C GLU A 478 59.52 -36.82 -44.27
N PHE A 479 58.62 -37.81 -44.15
CA PHE A 479 58.96 -39.23 -44.01
C PHE A 479 59.34 -39.91 -45.33
N GLU A 480 58.95 -39.38 -46.50
CA GLU A 480 59.54 -39.83 -47.78
C GLU A 480 61.05 -39.50 -47.90
N MET A 481 61.58 -38.64 -47.01
CA MET A 481 63.00 -38.27 -47.00
C MET A 481 63.79 -38.70 -45.74
N SER A 482 63.25 -39.56 -44.86
CA SER A 482 63.97 -39.90 -43.61
C SER A 482 63.66 -41.25 -42.94
N GLU A 483 63.90 -42.37 -43.63
CA GLU A 483 64.26 -43.63 -42.94
C GLU A 483 65.43 -44.30 -43.67
N TYR A 484 66.66 -44.07 -43.20
CA TYR A 484 67.90 -44.88 -43.29
C TYR A 484 69.01 -43.92 -42.79
N GLU A 485 69.71 -44.12 -41.67
CA GLU A 485 70.67 -45.22 -41.43
C GLU A 485 71.31 -45.11 -40.03
N ASN A 486 71.73 -46.26 -39.46
CA ASN A 486 73.13 -46.46 -39.06
C ASN A 486 73.43 -47.90 -38.58
N PHE A 487 74.05 -48.71 -39.44
CA PHE A 487 75.22 -49.54 -39.12
C PHE A 487 76.02 -49.81 -40.43
N PRO A 488 77.36 -49.65 -40.47
CA PRO A 488 78.09 -49.40 -41.72
C PRO A 488 79.09 -50.49 -42.14
N SER A 489 79.40 -50.53 -43.44
CA SER A 489 80.70 -51.01 -43.95
C SER A 489 81.17 -50.23 -45.20
N ASP A 490 82.35 -49.63 -45.04
CA ASP A 490 83.42 -49.36 -46.02
C ASP A 490 83.47 -48.06 -46.88
N LYS A 491 84.54 -47.29 -46.60
CA LYS A 491 85.36 -46.38 -47.45
C LYS A 491 84.88 -44.95 -47.82
N GLY A 492 85.56 -43.95 -47.23
CA GLY A 492 86.42 -42.99 -47.98
C GLY A 492 86.00 -41.51 -48.10
N LEU A 493 86.74 -40.64 -47.39
CA LEU A 493 87.21 -39.25 -47.73
C LEU A 493 86.19 -38.08 -47.72
N GLU A 494 86.33 -37.14 -46.76
CA GLU A 494 86.78 -35.71 -46.92
C GLU A 494 85.64 -34.77 -47.39
N GLU A 495 85.31 -33.57 -46.87
CA GLU A 495 85.92 -32.56 -45.99
C GLU A 495 84.83 -31.53 -45.54
N MET A 496 85.15 -30.78 -44.49
CA MET A 496 84.48 -29.67 -43.75
C MET A 496 84.38 -28.32 -44.53
N PRO A 497 84.01 -27.12 -43.97
CA PRO A 497 83.01 -26.68 -42.95
C PRO A 497 82.35 -25.28 -43.20
N SER A 498 81.67 -24.75 -42.15
CA SER A 498 81.67 -23.34 -41.66
C SER A 498 80.40 -22.51 -41.92
N SER A 499 79.89 -21.59 -41.08
CA SER A 499 80.14 -21.12 -39.69
C SER A 499 79.23 -19.89 -39.44
N LEU A 500 78.68 -19.70 -38.22
CA LEU A 500 78.61 -18.44 -37.43
C LEU A 500 77.87 -17.19 -38.05
N ASP A 501 77.27 -16.20 -37.38
CA ASP A 501 77.29 -15.62 -36.03
C ASP A 501 76.13 -14.57 -35.83
N GLU A 502 75.75 -14.36 -34.57
CA GLU A 502 75.44 -13.12 -33.78
C GLU A 502 74.56 -11.90 -34.24
N ASP A 503 73.55 -11.60 -33.39
CA ASP A 503 73.26 -10.38 -32.56
C ASP A 503 72.92 -8.93 -33.08
N VAL A 504 71.97 -8.30 -32.31
CA VAL A 504 71.90 -6.90 -31.79
C VAL A 504 70.93 -5.81 -32.37
N LEU A 505 70.01 -5.37 -31.47
CA LEU A 505 69.39 -4.05 -31.08
C LEU A 505 68.62 -3.06 -32.03
N THR A 506 67.34 -2.82 -31.65
CA THR A 506 66.50 -1.58 -31.43
C THR A 506 66.61 -0.25 -32.22
N LEU A 507 65.45 0.33 -32.60
CA LEU A 507 64.93 1.74 -32.40
C LEU A 507 63.59 1.97 -33.18
N GLU A 508 62.45 2.26 -32.52
CA GLU A 508 61.69 3.56 -32.41
C GLU A 508 61.09 4.14 -33.72
N SER A 509 59.91 4.82 -33.86
CA SER A 509 58.94 5.51 -32.98
C SER A 509 57.63 5.91 -33.73
N GLN A 510 56.49 5.94 -33.02
CA GLN A 510 55.37 6.94 -32.95
C GLN A 510 54.78 7.69 -34.19
N ARG A 511 53.42 7.73 -34.29
CA ARG A 511 52.56 8.95 -34.12
C ARG A 511 51.05 8.70 -34.27
N GLU A 512 50.26 9.57 -33.62
CA GLU A 512 48.82 9.52 -33.25
C GLU A 512 47.83 10.23 -34.23
N ASN A 513 46.53 10.15 -33.85
CA ASN A 513 45.37 11.06 -34.07
C ASN A 513 44.48 10.84 -35.32
N LEU A 514 43.16 11.12 -35.36
CA LEU A 514 41.98 11.26 -34.45
C LEU A 514 40.74 11.53 -35.37
N LEU A 515 39.52 11.54 -34.77
CA LEU A 515 38.19 12.05 -35.23
C LEU A 515 37.18 10.99 -35.76
N GLU A 516 36.14 10.63 -34.99
CA GLU A 516 34.77 11.26 -34.81
C GLU A 516 33.81 10.84 -35.97
N ASP A 517 32.54 10.45 -35.84
CA ASP A 517 31.53 10.65 -34.79
C ASP A 517 30.25 9.79 -35.05
N ASN A 518 29.40 9.74 -34.01
CA ASN A 518 27.92 9.67 -33.97
C ASN A 518 27.17 8.39 -33.54
N GLU A 519 26.48 8.60 -32.41
CA GLU A 519 25.40 7.88 -31.76
C GLU A 519 24.08 7.95 -32.55
N GLU A 520 23.16 7.01 -32.31
CA GLU A 520 21.82 7.33 -31.76
C GLU A 520 21.05 6.06 -31.36
N GLU A 521 20.44 6.14 -30.18
CA GLU A 521 19.52 5.19 -29.55
C GLU A 521 18.10 5.23 -30.15
N LYS A 522 17.30 4.15 -29.96
CA LYS A 522 16.04 4.11 -29.15
C LYS A 522 14.95 3.14 -29.66
N MET A 523 14.11 2.78 -28.67
CA MET A 523 12.69 2.34 -28.72
C MET A 523 12.43 0.84 -28.98
N LYS A 524 11.37 0.20 -28.47
CA LYS A 524 10.36 0.35 -27.38
C LYS A 524 9.36 -0.81 -27.62
N CYS A 525 8.76 -1.38 -26.55
CA CYS A 525 7.36 -1.89 -26.43
C CYS A 525 6.82 -2.91 -27.49
N VAL A 526 5.72 -3.67 -27.36
CA VAL A 526 4.76 -4.16 -26.35
C VAL A 526 3.94 -5.25 -27.10
N ILE A 527 3.60 -6.33 -26.37
CA ILE A 527 2.42 -7.24 -26.38
C ILE A 527 1.33 -7.09 -27.49
N ASP A 528 0.90 -8.23 -28.09
CA ASP A 528 -0.50 -8.77 -28.18
C ASP A 528 -0.62 -9.80 -29.34
N GLN A 529 -0.88 -11.08 -29.06
CA GLN A 529 -2.18 -11.79 -28.96
C GLN A 529 -2.87 -12.18 -30.29
N ASP A 530 -3.22 -13.48 -30.31
CA ASP A 530 -4.41 -14.13 -30.88
C ASP A 530 -4.44 -14.84 -32.25
N ALA A 531 -4.73 -16.16 -32.11
CA ALA A 531 -5.81 -16.92 -32.76
C ALA A 531 -5.56 -17.78 -34.02
N LYS A 532 -5.51 -19.11 -33.75
CA LYS A 532 -6.46 -20.16 -34.19
C LYS A 532 -6.37 -20.84 -35.59
N ILE A 533 -6.48 -22.18 -35.50
CA ILE A 533 -7.20 -23.18 -36.34
C ILE A 533 -6.38 -24.00 -37.37
N GLY A 534 -6.39 -25.32 -37.13
CA GLY A 534 -6.61 -26.47 -38.06
C GLY A 534 -5.64 -26.66 -39.24
N GLN A 535 -5.46 -27.82 -39.86
CA GLN A 535 -5.86 -29.21 -39.68
C GLN A 535 -5.14 -29.97 -40.82
N ASP A 536 -4.82 -31.24 -40.58
CA ASP A 536 -4.86 -32.38 -41.51
C ASP A 536 -3.98 -32.43 -42.80
N ASP A 537 -3.07 -33.41 -42.76
CA ASP A 537 -3.01 -34.60 -43.61
C ASP A 537 -2.68 -34.57 -45.13
N GLU A 538 -1.71 -35.45 -45.41
CA GLU A 538 -1.67 -36.46 -46.47
C GLU A 538 -1.28 -36.12 -47.92
N LYS A 539 -0.28 -36.91 -48.35
CA LYS A 539 -0.08 -37.59 -49.64
C LYS A 539 0.27 -36.73 -50.86
N GLU A 540 1.50 -36.83 -51.37
CA GLU A 540 2.08 -37.93 -52.18
C GLU A 540 1.57 -37.90 -53.63
N ILE A 541 2.48 -38.30 -54.55
CA ILE A 541 2.26 -38.63 -55.97
C ILE A 541 2.45 -37.44 -56.93
N SER A 542 3.28 -37.47 -57.98
CA SER A 542 4.25 -38.43 -58.51
C SER A 542 4.75 -37.87 -59.86
N GLU A 543 5.89 -38.41 -60.32
CA GLU A 543 6.12 -38.76 -61.73
C GLU A 543 6.38 -37.61 -62.72
N THR A 544 7.31 -37.68 -63.67
CA THR A 544 7.85 -38.76 -64.52
C THR A 544 8.95 -38.06 -65.37
N SER A 545 9.90 -38.66 -66.10
CA SER A 545 10.40 -40.00 -66.37
C SER A 545 11.55 -39.88 -67.38
N MET A 546 12.17 -41.02 -67.73
CA MET A 546 12.98 -41.37 -68.91
C MET A 546 14.49 -41.48 -68.63
N ILE A 547 15.20 -42.62 -68.80
CA ILE A 547 15.02 -43.77 -69.70
C ILE A 547 16.00 -44.93 -69.28
N LYS A 548 15.52 -46.20 -69.38
CA LYS A 548 16.22 -47.52 -69.61
C LYS A 548 17.32 -48.02 -68.64
N ARG A 549 17.51 -49.32 -68.32
CA ARG A 549 16.77 -50.60 -68.45
C ARG A 549 17.59 -51.67 -67.68
N SER A 550 16.91 -52.53 -66.91
CA SER A 550 17.21 -53.94 -66.52
C SER A 550 18.47 -54.33 -65.71
N GLN A 551 18.21 -54.63 -64.42
CA GLN A 551 18.41 -55.88 -63.67
C GLN A 551 19.81 -56.54 -63.50
N ASP A 552 20.22 -56.55 -62.22
CA ASP A 552 20.49 -57.72 -61.36
C ASP A 552 21.93 -58.20 -61.03
N ILE A 553 22.14 -58.27 -59.69
CA ILE A 553 22.94 -59.21 -58.87
C ILE A 553 24.34 -58.76 -58.38
N SER A 554 24.31 -58.22 -57.16
CA SER A 554 25.12 -58.42 -55.94
C SER A 554 26.65 -58.63 -55.95
N GLN A 555 27.27 -57.86 -55.03
CA GLN A 555 28.40 -58.19 -54.13
C GLN A 555 29.78 -58.42 -54.76
N ASP A 556 30.70 -57.46 -54.61
CA ASP A 556 31.69 -57.44 -53.51
C ASP A 556 32.92 -56.57 -53.83
N LEU A 557 33.37 -55.84 -52.79
CA LEU A 557 34.76 -55.56 -52.41
C LEU A 557 35.77 -54.99 -53.45
N LYS A 558 36.06 -53.69 -53.34
CA LYS A 558 37.31 -53.12 -52.75
C LYS A 558 37.62 -51.71 -53.28
N LEU A 559 37.71 -50.78 -52.33
CA LEU A 559 38.82 -49.85 -52.06
C LEU A 559 39.60 -49.17 -53.21
N ALA A 560 39.76 -47.85 -52.99
CA ALA A 560 40.58 -46.82 -53.64
C ALA A 560 39.91 -46.13 -54.86
N SER A 561 39.74 -44.81 -54.93
CA SER A 561 40.58 -43.70 -54.43
C SER A 561 39.83 -42.35 -54.28
N LYS A 562 40.03 -41.68 -53.13
CA LYS A 562 40.26 -40.22 -52.88
C LYS A 562 39.83 -39.18 -53.94
N LYS A 563 38.97 -38.19 -53.60
CA LYS A 563 39.29 -36.85 -53.01
C LYS A 563 38.07 -35.90 -52.96
N ASP A 564 37.96 -35.18 -51.82
CA ASP A 564 37.28 -33.88 -51.52
C ASP A 564 35.75 -33.80 -51.75
N SER A 565 34.86 -33.37 -50.83
CA SER A 565 34.88 -32.40 -49.73
C SER A 565 33.87 -32.78 -48.64
N ILE A 566 34.23 -32.71 -47.35
CA ILE A 566 33.32 -32.94 -46.21
C ILE A 566 33.30 -31.65 -45.38
N GLU A 567 32.30 -30.79 -45.60
CA GLU A 567 31.90 -29.75 -44.64
C GLU A 567 30.56 -30.08 -43.94
N ASP A 568 29.86 -31.14 -44.33
CA ASP A 568 28.60 -31.53 -43.68
C ASP A 568 28.75 -32.84 -42.90
N SER A 569 29.05 -32.72 -41.60
CA SER A 569 28.69 -33.72 -40.57
C SER A 569 29.09 -33.22 -39.18
N ILE A 570 28.44 -32.16 -38.71
CA ILE A 570 28.19 -32.02 -37.26
C ILE A 570 26.73 -32.41 -37.09
N GLU A 571 26.49 -33.60 -36.52
CA GLU A 571 25.15 -33.95 -36.02
C GLU A 571 24.72 -32.84 -35.06
N GLU A 572 23.51 -32.29 -35.26
CA GLU A 572 22.96 -31.28 -34.37
C GLU A 572 22.99 -31.81 -32.93
N VAL A 573 23.77 -31.16 -32.06
CA VAL A 573 23.81 -31.51 -30.63
C VAL A 573 22.44 -31.18 -30.04
N THR A 574 21.63 -32.21 -29.83
CA THR A 574 20.30 -32.15 -29.19
C THR A 574 20.41 -32.36 -27.67
N ALA A 575 19.34 -32.05 -26.94
CA ALA A 575 19.28 -32.19 -25.49
C ALA A 575 19.51 -33.64 -24.97
N ASP A 576 19.39 -34.64 -25.85
CA ASP A 576 19.57 -36.06 -25.55
C ASP A 576 21.02 -36.56 -25.66
N HIS A 577 21.99 -35.70 -25.98
CA HIS A 577 23.39 -36.09 -26.09
C HIS A 577 23.95 -36.56 -24.73
N PRO A 578 24.66 -37.71 -24.66
CA PRO A 578 25.05 -38.34 -23.38
C PRO A 578 25.93 -37.45 -22.49
N GLU A 579 26.76 -36.58 -23.07
CA GLU A 579 27.55 -35.60 -22.31
C GLU A 579 26.70 -34.44 -21.78
N VAL A 580 25.71 -33.97 -22.54
CA VAL A 580 24.77 -32.92 -22.10
C VAL A 580 23.94 -33.45 -20.92
N LEU A 581 23.47 -34.70 -21.00
CA LEU A 581 22.78 -35.38 -19.91
C LEU A 581 23.66 -35.60 -18.67
N SER A 582 24.98 -35.76 -18.82
CA SER A 582 25.89 -35.87 -17.68
C SER A 582 26.08 -34.52 -16.95
N MET A 583 26.22 -33.43 -17.72
CA MET A 583 26.33 -32.08 -17.17
C MET A 583 25.02 -31.65 -16.50
N ILE A 584 23.87 -31.95 -17.11
CA ILE A 584 22.55 -31.70 -16.52
C ILE A 584 22.35 -32.50 -15.23
N LYS A 585 22.77 -33.77 -15.18
CA LYS A 585 22.67 -34.58 -13.94
C LYS A 585 23.56 -34.05 -12.82
N GLU A 586 24.71 -33.49 -13.16
CA GLU A 586 25.60 -32.88 -12.17
C GLU A 586 25.05 -31.54 -11.69
N THR A 587 24.51 -30.70 -12.59
CA THR A 587 23.86 -29.43 -12.19
C THR A 587 22.60 -29.67 -11.39
N VAL A 588 21.77 -30.66 -11.74
CA VAL A 588 20.58 -31.06 -10.96
C VAL A 588 20.94 -31.52 -9.55
N LYS A 589 22.02 -32.29 -9.39
CA LYS A 589 22.51 -32.66 -8.05
C LYS A 589 23.01 -31.46 -7.26
N MET A 590 23.67 -30.52 -7.92
CA MET A 590 24.12 -29.29 -7.28
C MET A 590 22.96 -28.36 -6.91
N THR A 591 21.89 -28.30 -7.72
CA THR A 591 20.69 -27.50 -7.41
C THR A 591 19.77 -28.17 -6.39
N GLU A 592 19.74 -29.51 -6.31
CA GLU A 592 19.08 -30.23 -5.19
C GLU A 592 19.75 -29.92 -3.84
N ASP A 593 21.07 -29.67 -3.84
CA ASP A 593 21.83 -29.29 -2.65
C ASP A 593 21.79 -27.76 -2.38
N MET A 594 21.51 -26.94 -3.41
CA MET A 594 21.34 -25.49 -3.32
C MET A 594 19.86 -25.10 -3.23
N ASN A 595 19.33 -25.03 -2.00
CA ASN A 595 18.13 -24.23 -1.75
C ASN A 595 18.36 -22.77 -2.21
N PHE A 596 17.28 -21.98 -2.39
CA PHE A 596 17.36 -20.53 -2.65
C PHE A 596 18.53 -19.88 -1.88
N GLU A 597 19.26 -18.93 -2.47
CA GLU A 597 20.35 -18.22 -1.79
C GLU A 597 19.89 -17.60 -0.45
N GLN A 598 18.62 -17.18 -0.38
CA GLN A 598 17.93 -16.78 0.85
C GLN A 598 16.53 -17.43 0.92
N PRO A 599 16.42 -18.65 1.47
CA PRO A 599 15.14 -19.38 1.49
C PRO A 599 14.10 -18.71 2.39
N TYR A 600 14.56 -18.03 3.44
CA TYR A 600 13.69 -17.35 4.39
C TYR A 600 13.09 -16.05 3.85
N GLU A 601 13.76 -15.38 2.92
CA GLU A 601 13.21 -14.23 2.21
C GLU A 601 12.03 -14.65 1.35
N LYS A 602 12.18 -15.74 0.59
CA LYS A 602 11.09 -16.27 -0.22
C LYS A 602 9.91 -16.78 0.62
N HIS A 603 10.18 -17.41 1.76
CA HIS A 603 9.14 -17.78 2.72
C HIS A 603 8.38 -16.56 3.28
N ALA A 604 9.07 -15.45 3.53
CA ALA A 604 8.46 -14.22 4.01
C ALA A 604 7.59 -13.57 2.91
N GLU A 605 8.05 -13.52 1.66
CA GLU A 605 7.27 -13.03 0.51
C GLU A 605 5.97 -13.83 0.32
N ILE A 606 6.04 -15.16 0.32
CA ILE A 606 4.85 -16.00 0.17
C ILE A 606 3.89 -15.80 1.35
N LEU A 607 4.44 -15.65 2.57
CA LEU A 607 3.60 -15.35 3.73
C LEU A 607 2.95 -13.97 3.61
N GLU A 608 3.64 -12.97 3.07
CA GLU A 608 3.12 -11.64 2.78
C GLU A 608 1.91 -11.72 1.83
N GLU A 609 2.08 -12.41 0.68
CA GLU A 609 0.99 -12.65 -0.28
C GLU A 609 -0.22 -13.34 0.36
N VAL A 610 0.01 -14.40 1.14
CA VAL A 610 -1.08 -15.12 1.84
C VAL A 610 -1.78 -14.21 2.86
N LEU A 611 -1.03 -13.35 3.57
CA LEU A 611 -1.60 -12.40 4.51
C LEU A 611 -2.38 -11.29 3.81
N GLU A 612 -1.94 -10.85 2.63
CA GLU A 612 -2.68 -9.90 1.79
C GLU A 612 -4.03 -10.46 1.35
N GLU A 613 -4.07 -11.72 0.88
CA GLU A 613 -5.33 -12.41 0.57
C GLU A 613 -6.27 -12.46 1.79
N VAL A 614 -5.72 -12.78 2.97
CA VAL A 614 -6.46 -12.80 4.24
C VAL A 614 -6.98 -11.41 4.62
N ILE A 615 -6.20 -10.36 4.37
CA ILE A 615 -6.57 -8.96 4.60
C ILE A 615 -7.74 -8.57 3.69
N GLU A 616 -7.70 -8.94 2.41
CA GLU A 616 -8.79 -8.66 1.48
C GLU A 616 -10.09 -9.35 1.87
N GLU A 617 -10.02 -10.63 2.24
CA GLU A 617 -11.18 -11.35 2.76
C GLU A 617 -11.72 -10.71 4.04
N ASN A 618 -10.84 -10.24 4.94
CA ASN A 618 -11.23 -9.63 6.20
C ASN A 618 -12.00 -8.31 6.02
N LYS A 619 -11.69 -7.52 4.98
CA LYS A 619 -12.43 -6.27 4.66
C LYS A 619 -13.92 -6.53 4.43
N ASN A 620 -14.27 -7.68 3.89
CA ASN A 620 -15.64 -8.03 3.48
C ASN A 620 -16.43 -8.80 4.55
N ARG A 621 -15.82 -9.19 5.68
CA ARG A 621 -16.47 -10.05 6.68
C ARG A 621 -17.62 -9.38 7.45
N PHE A 622 -17.50 -8.10 7.78
CA PHE A 622 -18.55 -7.34 8.47
C PHE A 622 -18.36 -5.83 8.27
N SER A 623 -19.44 -5.07 8.44
CA SER A 623 -19.42 -3.60 8.33
C SER A 623 -18.48 -2.99 9.38
N GLY A 624 -17.45 -2.28 8.93
CA GLY A 624 -16.46 -1.65 9.80
C GLY A 624 -15.33 -2.58 10.28
N ALA A 625 -15.03 -3.66 9.56
CA ALA A 625 -13.85 -4.48 9.80
C ALA A 625 -12.56 -3.66 9.64
N PRO A 626 -11.57 -3.84 10.54
CA PRO A 626 -10.27 -3.20 10.38
C PRO A 626 -9.60 -3.73 9.10
N LYS A 627 -8.87 -2.87 8.41
CA LYS A 627 -8.16 -3.23 7.17
C LYS A 627 -7.05 -4.25 7.46
N TYR A 628 -6.34 -4.09 8.56
CA TYR A 628 -5.20 -4.90 8.95
C TYR A 628 -5.46 -5.68 10.24
N GLY A 629 -4.73 -6.77 10.43
CA GLY A 629 -4.78 -7.59 11.63
C GLY A 629 -5.94 -8.59 11.68
N ARG A 630 -6.21 -9.13 12.88
CA ARG A 630 -7.18 -10.21 13.14
C ARG A 630 -6.85 -11.52 12.41
N TRP A 631 -5.58 -11.87 12.43
CA TRP A 631 -5.12 -13.16 11.94
C TRP A 631 -4.23 -13.83 12.97
N ILE A 632 -4.29 -15.15 13.00
CA ILE A 632 -3.53 -15.99 13.91
C ILE A 632 -2.67 -16.89 13.04
N LEU A 633 -1.35 -16.77 13.18
CA LEU A 633 -0.42 -17.63 12.48
C LEU A 633 -0.17 -18.88 13.34
N ASP A 634 -0.61 -20.02 12.84
CA ASP A 634 -0.35 -21.34 13.43
C ASP A 634 0.79 -22.04 12.70
N ASN A 635 1.53 -22.89 13.42
CA ASN A 635 2.61 -23.72 12.90
C ASN A 635 3.76 -22.98 12.18
N CYS A 636 4.00 -21.71 12.51
CA CYS A 636 5.17 -21.00 12.00
C CYS A 636 6.48 -21.65 12.52
N PRO A 637 7.51 -21.83 11.66
CA PRO A 637 8.81 -22.36 12.07
C PRO A 637 9.51 -21.43 13.09
N ILE A 638 10.12 -22.03 14.12
CA ILE A 638 10.91 -21.28 15.12
C ILE A 638 12.35 -21.17 14.62
N ILE A 639 12.58 -20.40 13.55
CA ILE A 639 13.90 -20.20 12.94
C ILE A 639 14.29 -18.73 13.03
N LYS A 640 15.43 -18.42 13.67
CA LYS A 640 15.85 -17.04 13.96
C LYS A 640 15.96 -16.17 12.69
N GLU A 641 16.48 -16.74 11.60
CA GLU A 641 16.67 -16.06 10.31
C GLU A 641 15.33 -15.69 9.65
N LEU A 642 14.33 -16.58 9.71
CA LEU A 642 12.97 -16.26 9.26
C LEU A 642 12.37 -15.11 10.07
N TRP A 643 12.56 -15.12 11.39
CA TRP A 643 12.05 -14.05 12.25
C TRP A 643 12.67 -12.69 11.96
N THR A 644 13.97 -12.62 11.68
CA THR A 644 14.62 -11.34 11.33
C THR A 644 14.05 -10.79 10.03
N VAL A 645 13.85 -11.64 9.03
CA VAL A 645 13.24 -11.25 7.75
C VAL A 645 11.78 -10.82 7.93
N LEU A 646 10.99 -11.53 8.74
CA LEU A 646 9.61 -11.13 9.04
C LEU A 646 9.53 -9.77 9.74
N VAL A 647 10.50 -9.43 10.59
CA VAL A 647 10.59 -8.11 11.22
C VAL A 647 10.94 -7.03 10.19
N GLU A 648 11.89 -7.30 9.29
CA GLU A 648 12.28 -6.37 8.22
C GLU A 648 11.13 -6.11 7.23
N LYS A 649 10.33 -7.13 6.91
CA LYS A 649 9.11 -7.04 6.09
C LYS A 649 7.90 -6.46 6.87
N GLY A 650 8.04 -6.16 8.16
CA GLY A 650 6.96 -5.59 8.98
C GLY A 650 5.84 -6.55 9.40
N ILE A 651 6.00 -7.86 9.17
CA ILE A 651 5.06 -8.93 9.55
C ILE A 651 5.32 -9.34 11.01
N THR A 652 5.09 -8.40 11.93
CA THR A 652 5.31 -8.64 13.36
C THR A 652 4.00 -8.96 14.10
N PRO A 653 3.98 -9.97 14.98
CA PRO A 653 2.83 -10.22 15.84
C PRO A 653 2.73 -9.18 16.95
N ASP A 654 1.50 -8.85 17.33
CA ASP A 654 1.21 -8.05 18.52
C ASP A 654 1.35 -8.91 19.80
N LEU A 655 1.08 -10.22 19.70
CA LEU A 655 1.18 -11.18 20.81
C LEU A 655 1.79 -12.51 20.34
N VAL A 656 2.72 -13.04 21.13
CA VAL A 656 3.29 -14.37 20.93
C VAL A 656 2.80 -15.28 22.05
N VAL A 657 2.10 -16.35 21.69
CA VAL A 657 1.61 -17.37 22.64
C VAL A 657 2.46 -18.63 22.49
N CYS A 658 3.20 -19.01 23.52
CA CYS A 658 4.01 -20.22 23.51
C CYS A 658 3.44 -21.26 24.48
N LEU A 659 2.98 -22.39 23.95
CA LEU A 659 2.62 -23.55 24.74
C LEU A 659 3.87 -24.35 25.08
N SER A 660 4.25 -24.35 26.35
CA SER A 660 5.35 -25.16 26.86
C SER A 660 4.82 -26.33 27.69
N ASN A 661 5.59 -27.42 27.75
CA ASN A 661 5.28 -28.55 28.62
C ASN A 661 6.35 -28.67 29.70
N THR A 662 6.07 -28.11 30.87
CA THR A 662 6.97 -28.12 32.04
C THR A 662 6.77 -29.34 32.93
N GLU A 663 5.68 -30.10 32.76
CA GLU A 663 5.37 -31.23 33.64
C GLU A 663 5.92 -32.57 33.12
N ASN A 664 6.62 -33.30 34.00
CA ASN A 664 7.06 -34.69 33.79
C ASN A 664 7.90 -34.95 32.53
N ASN A 665 8.79 -34.02 32.14
CA ASN A 665 9.67 -34.14 30.96
C ASN A 665 8.92 -34.51 29.66
N GLY A 666 7.77 -33.92 29.39
CA GLY A 666 7.11 -34.13 28.10
C GLY A 666 6.20 -35.35 28.00
N LYS A 667 6.11 -36.21 29.04
CA LYS A 667 5.38 -37.50 28.98
C LYS A 667 3.92 -37.39 28.53
N CYS A 668 3.22 -36.32 28.90
CA CYS A 668 1.84 -36.10 28.47
C CYS A 668 1.72 -35.94 26.95
N LEU A 669 2.62 -35.17 26.34
CA LEU A 669 2.66 -34.98 24.89
C LEU A 669 3.12 -36.25 24.18
N LEU A 670 4.13 -36.95 24.72
CA LEU A 670 4.58 -38.23 24.17
C LEU A 670 3.45 -39.27 24.17
N ASN A 671 2.64 -39.32 25.24
CA ASN A 671 1.48 -40.20 25.29
C ASN A 671 0.42 -39.81 24.24
N ARG A 672 0.13 -38.52 24.06
CA ARG A 672 -0.80 -38.06 23.01
C ARG A 672 -0.29 -38.42 21.61
N LEU A 673 0.99 -38.16 21.34
CA LEU A 673 1.62 -38.43 20.05
C LEU A 673 1.71 -39.94 19.75
N TYR A 674 1.97 -40.77 20.77
CA TYR A 674 1.89 -42.22 20.66
C TYR A 674 0.46 -42.70 20.37
N LEU A 675 -0.56 -42.11 21.01
CA LEU A 675 -1.95 -42.47 20.75
C LEU A 675 -2.42 -42.07 19.35
N GLU A 676 -2.00 -40.90 18.85
CA GLU A 676 -2.32 -40.43 17.49
C GLU A 676 -1.73 -41.36 16.42
N ASN A 677 -0.46 -41.80 16.60
CA ASN A 677 0.26 -42.63 15.62
C ASN A 677 0.35 -44.11 16.03
N LYS A 678 -0.55 -44.55 16.92
CA LYS A 678 -0.53 -45.88 17.53
C LYS A 678 -0.36 -47.03 16.52
N PRO A 679 -1.12 -47.13 15.41
CA PRO A 679 -1.02 -48.27 14.51
C PRO A 679 0.35 -48.35 13.79
N GLU A 680 0.93 -47.21 13.42
CA GLU A 680 2.23 -47.17 12.73
C GLU A 680 3.40 -47.40 13.68
N ILE A 681 3.30 -46.90 14.92
CA ILE A 681 4.34 -47.11 15.92
C ILE A 681 4.30 -48.57 16.37
N ASP A 682 3.12 -49.11 16.65
CA ASP A 682 2.96 -50.51 17.07
C ASP A 682 3.41 -51.47 15.96
N SER A 683 3.14 -51.17 14.68
CA SER A 683 3.64 -52.00 13.56
C SER A 683 5.17 -51.97 13.46
N LYS A 684 5.81 -50.79 13.53
CA LYS A 684 7.27 -50.66 13.54
C LYS A 684 7.92 -51.32 14.75
N ILE A 685 7.27 -51.28 15.91
CA ILE A 685 7.74 -51.99 17.12
C ILE A 685 7.66 -53.50 16.90
N LEU A 686 6.54 -54.01 16.36
CA LEU A 686 6.38 -55.43 16.06
C LEU A 686 7.40 -55.92 15.02
N GLU A 687 7.64 -55.14 13.96
CA GLU A 687 8.68 -55.43 12.97
C GLU A 687 10.06 -55.52 13.63
N ARG A 688 10.42 -54.54 14.46
CA ARG A 688 11.69 -54.54 15.19
C ARG A 688 11.85 -55.77 16.10
N LEU A 689 10.79 -56.13 16.83
CA LEU A 689 10.79 -57.30 17.71
C LEU A 689 10.89 -58.61 16.92
N LEU A 690 10.23 -58.70 15.76
CA LEU A 690 10.36 -59.85 14.86
C LEU A 690 11.77 -59.98 14.30
N ASP A 691 12.39 -58.87 13.89
CA ASP A 691 13.78 -58.83 13.43
C ASP A 691 14.77 -59.26 14.53
N GLU A 692 14.56 -58.79 15.76
CA GLU A 692 15.37 -59.18 16.92
C GLU A 692 15.22 -60.67 17.23
N LEU A 693 14.00 -61.21 17.18
CA LEU A 693 13.75 -62.65 17.35
C LEU A 693 14.38 -63.49 16.24
N GLN A 694 14.34 -63.03 14.99
CA GLN A 694 15.03 -63.70 13.88
C GLN A 694 16.55 -63.69 14.05
N LYS A 695 17.12 -62.56 14.46
CA LYS A 695 18.56 -62.44 14.77
C LYS A 695 18.95 -63.35 15.93
N GLU A 696 18.14 -63.48 16.98
CA GLU A 696 18.38 -64.41 18.07
C GLU A 696 18.32 -65.88 17.62
N LYS A 697 17.33 -66.25 16.80
CA LYS A 697 17.22 -67.61 16.24
C LYS A 697 18.44 -67.94 15.37
N ALA A 698 18.84 -67.01 14.49
CA ALA A 698 20.04 -67.17 13.66
C ALA A 698 21.31 -67.32 14.53
N LYS A 699 21.45 -66.54 15.60
CA LYS A 699 22.57 -66.69 16.56
C LYS A 699 22.54 -68.04 17.28
N LYS A 700 21.36 -68.52 17.72
CA LYS A 700 21.21 -69.82 18.38
C LYS A 700 21.50 -70.98 17.43
N GLU A 701 21.04 -70.91 16.18
CA GLU A 701 21.35 -71.90 15.15
C GLU A 701 22.84 -71.90 14.77
N ALA A 702 23.45 -70.73 14.63
CA ALA A 702 24.90 -70.62 14.40
C ALA A 702 25.70 -71.22 15.58
N ALA A 703 25.29 -70.95 16.83
CA ALA A 703 25.92 -71.54 18.01
C ALA A 703 25.74 -73.07 18.07
N ARG A 704 24.60 -73.61 17.62
CA ARG A 704 24.37 -75.06 17.54
C ARG A 704 25.25 -75.71 16.48
N LYS A 705 25.33 -75.13 15.28
CA LYS A 705 26.22 -75.59 14.21
C LYS A 705 27.69 -75.56 14.64
N ALA A 706 28.14 -74.50 15.29
CA ALA A 706 29.50 -74.40 15.82
C ALA A 706 29.80 -75.49 16.88
N LYS A 707 28.83 -75.82 17.73
CA LYS A 707 28.97 -76.94 18.70
C LYS A 707 29.04 -78.30 18.01
N GLU A 708 28.18 -78.55 17.00
CA GLU A 708 28.20 -79.79 16.22
C GLU A 708 29.53 -79.95 15.44
N GLU A 709 30.07 -78.87 14.89
CA GLU A 709 31.39 -78.86 14.22
C GLU A 709 32.54 -79.08 15.22
N ALA A 710 32.50 -78.46 16.40
CA ALA A 710 33.51 -78.68 17.44
C ALA A 710 33.52 -80.15 17.90
N LEU A 711 32.35 -80.77 18.06
CA LEU A 711 32.23 -82.18 18.44
C LEU A 711 32.78 -83.11 17.35
N ARG A 712 32.53 -82.79 16.07
CA ARG A 712 33.13 -83.53 14.94
C ARG A 712 34.65 -83.42 14.92
N LEU A 713 35.20 -82.23 15.14
CA LEU A 713 36.65 -82.02 15.22
C LEU A 713 37.28 -82.77 16.40
N GLU A 714 36.57 -82.85 17.53
CA GLU A 714 37.02 -83.58 18.71
C GLU A 714 37.02 -85.10 18.48
N GLU A 715 35.98 -85.64 17.84
CA GLU A 715 35.93 -87.04 17.41
C GLU A 715 37.03 -87.37 16.39
N GLU A 716 37.30 -86.48 15.43
CA GLU A 716 38.36 -86.64 14.43
C GLU A 716 39.75 -86.60 15.08
N ASN A 717 39.97 -85.70 16.04
CA ASN A 717 41.19 -85.63 16.83
C ASN A 717 41.39 -86.88 17.69
N GLN A 718 40.33 -87.43 18.29
CA GLN A 718 40.39 -88.69 19.04
C GLN A 718 40.79 -89.86 18.13
N ARG A 719 40.21 -89.96 16.93
CA ARG A 719 40.60 -90.97 15.93
C ARG A 719 42.07 -90.86 15.51
N ILE A 720 42.57 -89.64 15.35
CA ILE A 720 44.00 -89.39 15.04
C ILE A 720 44.89 -89.82 16.23
N LEU A 721 44.47 -89.55 17.45
CA LEU A 721 45.21 -89.90 18.67
C LEU A 721 45.27 -91.43 18.88
N GLU A 722 44.16 -92.12 18.61
CA GLU A 722 44.09 -93.58 18.60
C GLU A 722 45.00 -94.18 17.53
N ALA A 723 44.99 -93.64 16.31
CA ALA A 723 45.90 -94.06 15.24
C ALA A 723 47.38 -93.81 15.57
N MET A 724 47.70 -92.72 16.29
CA MET A 724 49.07 -92.47 16.79
C MET A 724 49.47 -93.46 17.90
N ASN A 725 48.55 -93.81 18.79
CA ASN A 725 48.79 -94.78 19.86
C ASN A 725 48.97 -96.20 19.32
N GLU A 726 48.23 -96.59 18.28
CA GLU A 726 48.47 -97.85 17.56
C GLU A 726 49.85 -97.88 16.88
N LYS A 727 50.26 -96.77 16.25
CA LYS A 727 51.63 -96.62 15.70
C LYS A 727 52.72 -96.70 16.78
N ARG A 728 52.47 -96.21 18.00
CA ARG A 728 53.40 -96.34 19.15
C ARG A 728 53.46 -97.77 19.68
N LYS A 729 52.33 -98.49 19.75
CA LYS A 729 52.30 -99.92 20.16
C LYS A 729 52.98 -100.84 19.14
N GLY A 730 53.01 -100.47 17.86
CA GLY A 730 53.78 -101.16 16.83
C GLY A 730 55.31 -101.04 16.97
N LYS A 731 55.82 -99.94 17.54
CA LYS A 731 57.27 -99.72 17.72
C LYS A 731 57.88 -100.38 18.96
N HIS A 732 57.06 -100.81 19.93
CA HIS A 732 57.55 -101.52 21.13
C HIS A 732 57.61 -103.05 20.98
N ARG A 733 57.30 -103.60 19.80
CA ARG A 733 57.40 -105.05 19.50
C ARG A 733 58.67 -105.46 18.73
N LEU A 734 59.65 -104.55 18.58
CA LEU A 734 60.95 -104.78 17.98
C LEU A 734 62.06 -104.21 18.90
N ILE A 735 62.16 -104.75 20.12
CA ILE A 735 63.39 -104.80 20.95
C ILE A 735 63.38 -106.15 21.65
#